data_AF-A0A6A6X2Z4-F1
#
_entry.id   AF-A0A6A6X2Z4-F1
#
_cell.length_a   1.000
_cell.length_b   1.000
_cell.length_c   1.000
_cell.angle_alpha   90.00
_cell.angle_beta   90.00
_cell.angle_gamma   90.00
#
_symmetry.space_group_name_H-M   'P 1'
#
loop_
_entity.id
_entity.type
_entity.pdbx_description
1 polymer ?
#
loop_
_entity_poly.entity_id
_entity_poly.type
_entity_poly.pdbx_seq_one_letter_code
_entity_poly.pdbx_strand_id
1 'polypeptide(L)'
;MDVNQVLASTLSPGTSHNALRHANVRQSAEQQLTQAAEANFPEYLTILAQELANDDAQPHIRIAAGLSLKNAFSAREYARLRQVQDRWLNLTPEIKTNVKSLALRTLASADARAGQSAAQFIASVAAIEIPRQQWPDLMSTLVENVGQGAAHQKQASLTTIGYICDTDDVELREALQHHSNAILTAVVQGARKEETNNDVRNAAISALSDSVEFVRSNFENEGERNYIMQVICEATQADDSRIQQGSYGCLNRIMGLYYDKMRFYMEKALFGLTIQGMKSDEEDVAKLAVEFWCTVCEEEIAIEDDNTQVLGFRMPLTSTSPTEVRLTYDQAQAEGSTELRDYFNFARVATQEVVPVLLELLAKQDEDADDNEYNTSRAAYQCLQLWAQCVGSGVVPPVLTFVEKNLRSEDWHYRDASVSAFGAIMEGPEESVLDPIVKQALPVLIAMMDDQVIHVKDSAAYALGRICETAPTTVDAQEHLPTLIGALFNGLSSHPKMAASCCWALMNLADRFAGEPGCHTNPLSPHFELSITHLLQVTERGDADNQLRTAAYEVLNAFVTNSAGDNVGLVGTLSNVILERLEKSIALQTQVVSVEDRLTLEEMQTSLASVIMSIVQRLEGDIRPQADRIMQVLLHLLSTVGAKSSVPDTVFAAIGSIATALEDDFIKYMDAFTPYLYNALGNQEEPGLCSMAIGLVSDITRSLGEKIQPYCDAFMNYLLNNLRSNQLGNQFKPAILQCFGDIAQAIGGHFETYLTVVAQVLQQASTVSIATDGNFEMMDYVTSLREGIMDAWDGCIVAMKSSGKTQLIVPFLDSIFELLRIIHSDSNRTEGLLRSSCGVIGDLAEAFPNGEFREYFRHDFLTAMTRETRANQDFLSRTRDTARWAREQIKRQVGTSPLAGPFLTSRPTVASHYAQPTYPHHIYYH
;
A
#
# COMPACT_ATOMS: atom_id res chain seq x y z
N MET A 1 -6.75 -21.95 -41.92
CA MET A 1 -6.27 -20.61 -41.54
C MET A 1 -4.75 -20.67 -41.63
N ASP A 2 -4.11 -19.70 -42.29
CA ASP A 2 -2.64 -19.62 -42.24
C ASP A 2 -2.25 -19.03 -40.87
N VAL A 3 -1.83 -19.90 -39.94
CA VAL A 3 -1.52 -19.51 -38.57
C VAL A 3 -0.37 -18.49 -38.53
N ASN A 4 0.58 -18.59 -39.47
CA ASN A 4 1.73 -17.70 -39.54
C ASN A 4 1.31 -16.29 -39.92
N GLN A 5 0.34 -16.15 -40.82
CA GLN A 5 -0.22 -14.84 -41.17
C GLN A 5 -1.00 -14.22 -40.00
N VAL A 6 -1.76 -15.01 -39.25
CA VAL A 6 -2.53 -14.53 -38.09
C VAL A 6 -1.59 -14.10 -36.97
N LEU A 7 -0.60 -14.92 -36.64
CA LEU A 7 0.42 -14.60 -35.63
C LEU A 7 1.28 -13.39 -36.01
N ALA A 8 1.66 -13.24 -37.28
CA ALA A 8 2.36 -12.04 -37.72
C ALA A 8 1.47 -10.79 -37.59
N SER A 9 0.17 -10.93 -37.81
CA SER A 9 -0.80 -9.82 -37.75
C SER A 9 -1.04 -9.31 -36.32
N THR A 10 -0.80 -10.12 -35.28
CA THR A 10 -0.87 -9.66 -33.88
C THR A 10 0.25 -8.68 -33.52
N LEU A 11 1.35 -8.69 -34.29
CA LEU A 11 2.53 -7.84 -34.09
C LEU A 11 2.57 -6.61 -35.01
N SER A 12 1.49 -6.32 -35.74
CA SER A 12 1.41 -5.21 -36.69
C SER A 12 1.74 -3.85 -36.01
N PRO A 13 2.86 -3.17 -36.36
CA PRO A 13 3.30 -1.97 -35.66
C PRO A 13 2.46 -0.74 -36.05
N GLY A 14 1.92 -0.03 -35.05
CA GLY A 14 1.17 1.19 -35.27
C GLY A 14 2.09 2.38 -35.52
N THR A 15 2.43 2.68 -36.76
CA THR A 15 3.01 4.00 -37.11
C THR A 15 1.92 5.06 -37.28
N SER A 16 2.22 6.31 -36.91
CA SER A 16 1.26 7.42 -36.75
C SER A 16 0.37 7.70 -37.97
N HIS A 17 0.81 7.40 -39.19
CA HIS A 17 0.02 7.62 -40.41
C HIS A 17 -0.99 6.50 -40.77
N ASN A 18 -0.98 5.35 -40.09
CA ASN A 18 -1.92 4.24 -40.34
C ASN A 18 -2.42 3.54 -39.07
N ALA A 19 -2.29 4.17 -37.90
CA ALA A 19 -2.52 3.55 -36.59
C ALA A 19 -3.88 2.82 -36.47
N LEU A 20 -4.97 3.44 -36.94
CA LEU A 20 -6.31 2.84 -36.93
C LEU A 20 -6.40 1.55 -37.75
N ARG A 21 -5.74 1.51 -38.92
CA ARG A 21 -5.74 0.32 -39.78
C ARG A 21 -4.94 -0.81 -39.16
N HIS A 22 -3.80 -0.51 -38.55
CA HIS A 22 -2.97 -1.49 -37.84
C HIS A 22 -3.65 -2.02 -36.58
N ALA A 23 -4.36 -1.17 -35.83
CA ALA A 23 -5.18 -1.58 -34.69
C ALA A 23 -6.29 -2.55 -35.12
N ASN A 24 -6.99 -2.28 -36.22
CA ASN A 24 -8.02 -3.18 -36.76
C ASN A 24 -7.45 -4.54 -37.21
N VAL A 25 -6.27 -4.55 -37.84
CA VAL A 25 -5.59 -5.80 -38.24
C VAL A 25 -5.23 -6.63 -37.01
N ARG A 26 -4.65 -6.01 -35.98
CA ARG A 26 -4.32 -6.67 -34.73
C ARG A 26 -5.57 -7.20 -34.01
N GLN A 27 -6.60 -6.38 -33.85
CA GLN A 27 -7.84 -6.77 -33.21
C GLN A 27 -8.52 -7.93 -33.94
N SER A 28 -8.53 -7.90 -35.28
CA SER A 28 -9.04 -9.01 -36.08
C SER A 28 -8.23 -10.30 -35.88
N ALA A 29 -6.91 -10.22 -35.74
CA ALA A 29 -6.06 -11.39 -35.48
C ALA A 29 -6.28 -11.96 -34.07
N GLU A 30 -6.38 -11.09 -33.06
CA GLU A 30 -6.70 -11.49 -31.68
C GLU A 30 -8.07 -12.18 -31.60
N GLN A 31 -9.08 -11.66 -32.30
CA GLN A 31 -10.40 -12.30 -32.39
C GLN A 31 -10.33 -13.67 -33.08
N GLN A 32 -9.55 -13.81 -34.15
CA GLN A 32 -9.37 -15.10 -34.83
C GLN A 32 -8.70 -16.15 -33.92
N LEU A 33 -7.67 -15.77 -33.15
CA LEU A 33 -7.04 -16.65 -32.18
C LEU A 33 -8.02 -17.05 -31.06
N THR A 34 -8.84 -16.11 -30.59
CA THR A 34 -9.86 -16.36 -29.56
C THR A 34 -10.90 -17.36 -30.06
N GLN A 35 -11.43 -17.15 -31.28
CA GLN A 35 -12.38 -18.06 -31.91
C GLN A 35 -11.78 -19.45 -32.14
N ALA A 36 -10.50 -19.54 -32.53
CA ALA A 36 -9.82 -20.82 -32.70
C ALA A 36 -9.69 -21.57 -31.36
N ALA A 37 -9.34 -20.86 -30.29
CA ALA A 37 -9.23 -21.43 -28.94
C ALA A 37 -10.59 -21.88 -28.37
N GLU A 38 -11.69 -21.21 -28.73
CA GLU A 38 -13.06 -21.61 -28.36
C GLU A 38 -13.57 -22.80 -29.17
N ALA A 39 -13.26 -22.84 -30.47
CA ALA A 39 -13.74 -23.87 -31.38
C ALA A 39 -13.10 -25.25 -31.13
N ASN A 40 -11.77 -25.29 -31.00
CA ASN A 40 -11.05 -26.54 -30.72
C ASN A 40 -9.75 -26.25 -29.95
N PHE A 41 -9.87 -26.21 -28.63
CA PHE A 41 -8.73 -25.88 -27.76
C PHE A 41 -7.53 -26.85 -27.89
N PRO A 42 -7.70 -28.20 -27.91
CA PRO A 42 -6.59 -29.12 -28.14
C PRO A 42 -5.80 -28.89 -29.44
N GLU A 43 -6.52 -28.62 -30.54
CA GLU A 43 -5.90 -28.37 -31.85
C GLU A 43 -5.20 -27.01 -31.88
N TYR A 44 -5.82 -25.98 -31.31
CA TYR A 44 -5.22 -24.66 -31.13
C TYR A 44 -3.86 -24.75 -30.44
N LEU A 45 -3.77 -25.46 -29.31
CA LEU A 45 -2.51 -25.62 -28.57
C LEU A 45 -1.46 -26.40 -29.37
N THR A 46 -1.88 -27.44 -30.08
CA THR A 46 -0.97 -28.26 -30.89
C THR A 46 -0.35 -27.45 -32.03
N ILE A 47 -1.15 -26.66 -32.74
CA ILE A 47 -0.68 -25.81 -33.84
C ILE A 47 0.33 -24.78 -33.31
N LEU A 48 0.00 -24.07 -32.22
CA LEU A 48 0.90 -23.07 -31.67
C LEU A 48 2.21 -23.68 -31.15
N ALA A 49 2.15 -24.86 -30.52
CA ALA A 49 3.35 -25.55 -30.04
C ALA A 49 4.24 -26.03 -31.20
N GLN A 50 3.64 -26.44 -32.33
CA GLN A 50 4.37 -26.80 -33.55
C GLN A 50 5.08 -25.59 -34.14
N GLU A 51 4.40 -24.44 -34.27
CA GLU A 51 5.02 -23.21 -34.80
C GLU A 51 6.12 -22.67 -33.89
N LEU A 52 5.92 -22.71 -32.56
CA LEU A 52 6.98 -22.34 -31.61
C LEU A 52 8.23 -23.21 -31.80
N ALA A 53 8.05 -24.51 -32.02
CA ALA A 53 9.11 -25.50 -32.19
C ALA A 53 9.63 -25.64 -33.63
N ASN A 54 9.21 -24.79 -34.55
CA ASN A 54 9.59 -24.80 -35.96
C ASN A 54 10.77 -23.85 -36.20
N ASP A 55 11.97 -24.40 -36.41
CA ASP A 55 13.17 -23.59 -36.64
C ASP A 55 13.22 -22.91 -38.02
N ASP A 56 12.38 -23.33 -38.96
CA ASP A 56 12.22 -22.70 -40.28
C ASP A 56 11.26 -21.49 -40.24
N ALA A 57 10.47 -21.34 -39.17
CA ALA A 57 9.56 -20.21 -39.00
C ALA A 57 10.31 -18.93 -38.62
N GLN A 58 9.75 -17.78 -38.97
CA GLN A 58 10.36 -16.49 -38.62
C GLN A 58 10.33 -16.26 -37.10
N PRO A 59 11.39 -15.71 -36.48
CA PRO A 59 11.49 -15.52 -35.04
C PRO A 59 10.27 -14.88 -34.38
N HIS A 60 9.73 -13.81 -34.96
CA HIS A 60 8.59 -13.10 -34.39
C HIS A 60 7.30 -13.92 -34.40
N ILE A 61 7.14 -14.86 -35.35
CA ILE A 61 5.99 -15.77 -35.41
C ILE A 61 6.09 -16.80 -34.30
N ARG A 62 7.28 -17.36 -34.08
CA ARG A 62 7.56 -18.29 -32.98
C ARG A 62 7.28 -17.65 -31.62
N ILE A 63 7.71 -16.40 -31.43
CA ILE A 63 7.44 -15.62 -30.21
C ILE A 63 5.94 -15.38 -30.02
N ALA A 64 5.23 -14.97 -31.07
CA ALA A 64 3.77 -14.78 -31.01
C ALA A 64 3.04 -16.08 -30.67
N ALA A 65 3.49 -17.23 -31.19
CA ALA A 65 2.95 -18.54 -30.87
C ALA A 65 3.17 -18.88 -29.38
N GLY A 66 4.40 -18.70 -28.87
CA GLY A 66 4.73 -18.95 -27.47
C GLY A 66 3.97 -18.04 -26.49
N LEU A 67 3.80 -16.75 -26.83
CA LEU A 67 3.01 -15.82 -26.03
C LEU A 67 1.52 -16.20 -26.03
N SER A 68 0.99 -16.63 -27.18
CA SER A 68 -0.40 -17.12 -27.30
C SER A 68 -0.64 -18.41 -26.51
N LEU A 69 0.37 -19.28 -26.43
CA LEU A 69 0.36 -20.47 -25.56
C LEU A 69 0.37 -20.08 -24.08
N LYS A 70 1.29 -19.20 -23.65
CA LYS A 70 1.36 -18.72 -22.27
C LYS A 70 0.02 -18.11 -21.82
N ASN A 71 -0.52 -17.18 -22.62
CA ASN A 71 -1.77 -16.48 -22.32
C ASN A 71 -3.00 -17.40 -22.30
N ALA A 72 -2.90 -18.62 -22.84
CA ALA A 72 -3.96 -19.62 -22.73
C ALA A 72 -4.07 -20.21 -21.32
N PHE A 73 -3.06 -20.00 -20.45
CA PHE A 73 -2.98 -20.60 -19.11
C PHE A 73 -2.59 -19.61 -17.99
N SER A 74 -2.24 -18.36 -18.33
CA SER A 74 -1.90 -17.31 -17.38
C SER A 74 -2.92 -16.17 -17.41
N ALA A 75 -3.32 -15.66 -16.25
CA ALA A 75 -4.10 -14.44 -16.11
C ALA A 75 -3.69 -13.69 -14.83
N ARG A 76 -3.78 -12.35 -14.83
CA ARG A 76 -3.54 -11.53 -13.63
C ARG A 76 -4.66 -11.65 -12.60
N GLU A 77 -5.89 -11.80 -13.08
CA GLU A 77 -7.07 -11.94 -12.23
C GLU A 77 -7.24 -13.39 -11.76
N TYR A 78 -7.34 -13.60 -10.44
CA TYR A 78 -7.37 -14.93 -9.83
C TYR A 78 -8.51 -15.83 -10.35
N ALA A 79 -9.72 -15.27 -10.48
CA ALA A 79 -10.89 -16.02 -10.97
C ALA A 79 -10.68 -16.52 -12.42
N ARG A 80 -10.16 -15.63 -13.27
CA ARG A 80 -9.81 -15.97 -14.66
C ARG A 80 -8.66 -16.96 -14.72
N LEU A 81 -7.65 -16.83 -13.85
CA LEU A 81 -6.51 -17.75 -13.76
C LEU A 81 -7.00 -19.18 -13.50
N ARG A 82 -7.86 -19.39 -12.51
CA ARG A 82 -8.45 -20.71 -12.23
C ARG A 82 -9.23 -21.26 -13.43
N GLN A 83 -10.05 -20.43 -14.07
CA GLN A 83 -10.80 -20.84 -15.26
C GLN A 83 -9.90 -21.32 -16.40
N VAL A 84 -8.79 -20.61 -16.68
CA VAL A 84 -7.87 -21.00 -17.76
C VAL A 84 -7.02 -22.22 -17.39
N GLN A 85 -6.63 -22.37 -16.12
CA GLN A 85 -5.92 -23.56 -15.62
C GLN A 85 -6.79 -24.82 -15.69
N ASP A 86 -8.08 -24.73 -15.37
CA ASP A 86 -9.03 -25.85 -15.48
C ASP A 86 -9.18 -26.36 -16.92
N ARG A 87 -9.06 -25.48 -17.92
CA ARG A 87 -9.05 -25.90 -19.32
C ARG A 87 -7.87 -26.82 -19.64
N TRP A 88 -6.70 -26.56 -19.07
CA TRP A 88 -5.54 -27.46 -19.21
C TRP A 88 -5.79 -28.80 -18.53
N LEU A 89 -6.30 -28.79 -17.30
CA LEU A 89 -6.52 -30.02 -16.52
C LEU A 89 -7.45 -31.01 -17.24
N ASN A 90 -8.46 -30.50 -17.94
CA ASN A 90 -9.42 -31.28 -18.72
C ASN A 90 -8.91 -31.83 -20.07
N LEU A 91 -7.67 -31.51 -20.48
CA LEU A 91 -7.08 -32.06 -21.71
C LEU A 91 -6.67 -33.53 -21.57
N THR A 92 -6.73 -34.26 -22.68
CA THR A 92 -6.24 -35.64 -22.75
C THR A 92 -4.71 -35.71 -22.56
N PRO A 93 -4.19 -36.78 -21.92
CA PRO A 93 -2.75 -36.94 -21.71
C PRO A 93 -1.90 -36.88 -22.99
N GLU A 94 -2.42 -37.35 -24.12
CA GLU A 94 -1.73 -37.36 -25.42
C GLU A 94 -1.39 -35.94 -25.89
N ILE A 95 -2.36 -35.03 -25.84
CA ILE A 95 -2.20 -33.62 -26.21
C ILE A 95 -1.23 -32.93 -25.27
N LYS A 96 -1.38 -33.15 -23.95
CA LYS A 96 -0.46 -32.58 -22.94
C LYS A 96 0.97 -33.00 -23.23
N THR A 97 1.22 -34.31 -23.42
CA THR A 97 2.56 -34.83 -23.71
C THR A 97 3.15 -34.26 -24.99
N ASN A 98 2.36 -34.20 -26.06
CA ASN A 98 2.81 -33.62 -27.34
C ASN A 98 3.25 -32.16 -27.17
N VAL A 99 2.38 -31.31 -26.63
CA VAL A 99 2.65 -29.87 -26.45
C VAL A 99 3.85 -29.64 -25.52
N LYS A 100 3.93 -30.38 -24.39
CA LYS A 100 5.06 -30.32 -23.47
C LYS A 100 6.38 -30.71 -24.14
N SER A 101 6.38 -31.77 -24.96
CA SER A 101 7.59 -32.24 -25.65
C SER A 101 8.11 -31.22 -26.69
N LEU A 102 7.21 -30.55 -27.42
CA LEU A 102 7.56 -29.52 -28.40
C LEU A 102 8.15 -28.29 -27.71
N ALA A 103 7.59 -27.88 -26.57
CA ALA A 103 8.12 -26.79 -25.77
C ALA A 103 9.53 -27.10 -25.22
N LEU A 104 9.73 -28.29 -24.65
CA LEU A 104 11.06 -28.72 -24.17
C LEU A 104 12.10 -28.79 -25.29
N ARG A 105 11.72 -29.28 -26.48
CA ARG A 105 12.60 -29.29 -27.66
C ARG A 105 13.01 -27.88 -28.07
N THR A 106 12.10 -26.91 -27.95
CA THR A 106 12.35 -25.51 -28.33
C THR A 106 13.41 -24.85 -27.45
N LEU A 107 13.63 -25.32 -26.22
CA LEU A 107 14.73 -24.83 -25.37
C LEU A 107 16.11 -25.04 -26.01
N ALA A 108 16.26 -26.03 -26.90
CA ALA A 108 17.50 -26.27 -27.64
C ALA A 108 17.58 -25.47 -28.97
N SER A 109 16.64 -24.54 -29.23
CA SER A 109 16.67 -23.69 -30.41
C SER A 109 17.80 -22.66 -30.34
N ALA A 110 18.51 -22.46 -31.45
CA ALA A 110 19.52 -21.39 -31.56
C ALA A 110 18.92 -19.98 -31.49
N ASP A 111 17.61 -19.81 -31.68
CA ASP A 111 16.92 -18.54 -31.46
C ASP A 111 16.58 -18.37 -29.98
N ALA A 112 17.39 -17.58 -29.28
CA ALA A 112 17.23 -17.30 -27.86
C ALA A 112 15.83 -16.77 -27.49
N ARG A 113 15.17 -16.02 -28.39
CA ARG A 113 13.82 -15.47 -28.14
C ARG A 113 12.74 -16.54 -28.19
N ALA A 114 12.88 -17.52 -29.09
CA ALA A 114 12.01 -18.68 -29.14
C ALA A 114 12.20 -19.55 -27.89
N GLY A 115 13.46 -19.75 -27.46
CA GLY A 115 13.79 -20.43 -26.20
C GLY A 115 13.16 -19.75 -24.98
N GLN A 116 13.24 -18.42 -24.88
CA GLN A 116 12.60 -17.66 -23.80
C GLN A 116 11.07 -17.76 -23.84
N SER A 117 10.46 -17.73 -25.03
CA SER A 117 9.01 -17.89 -25.18
C SER A 117 8.55 -19.29 -24.74
N ALA A 118 9.34 -20.32 -25.06
CA ALA A 118 9.12 -21.68 -24.57
C ALA A 118 9.28 -21.76 -23.04
N ALA A 119 10.28 -21.10 -22.46
CA ALA A 119 10.50 -21.05 -21.02
C ALA A 119 9.27 -20.49 -20.26
N GLN A 120 8.68 -19.38 -20.74
CA GLN A 120 7.49 -18.79 -20.12
C GLN A 120 6.27 -19.71 -20.20
N PHE A 121 6.10 -20.39 -21.33
CA PHE A 121 5.03 -21.36 -21.50
C PHE A 121 5.21 -22.57 -20.57
N ILE A 122 6.43 -23.12 -20.49
CA ILE A 122 6.76 -24.23 -19.60
C ILE A 122 6.49 -23.85 -18.14
N ALA A 123 6.90 -22.67 -17.69
CA ALA A 123 6.63 -22.18 -16.34
C ALA A 123 5.12 -22.09 -16.05
N SER A 124 4.32 -21.59 -17.00
CA SER A 124 2.86 -21.51 -16.85
C SER A 124 2.20 -22.88 -16.69
N VAL A 125 2.70 -23.91 -17.38
CA VAL A 125 2.20 -25.29 -17.24
C VAL A 125 2.76 -25.96 -15.98
N ALA A 126 4.00 -25.67 -15.61
CA ALA A 126 4.65 -26.17 -14.40
C ALA A 126 3.87 -25.75 -13.14
N ALA A 127 3.40 -24.50 -13.09
CA ALA A 127 2.52 -24.00 -12.03
C ALA A 127 1.22 -24.80 -11.87
N ILE A 128 0.75 -25.45 -12.93
CA ILE A 128 -0.45 -26.31 -12.89
C ILE A 128 -0.09 -27.74 -12.50
N GLU A 129 0.95 -28.31 -13.12
CA GLU A 129 1.24 -29.74 -13.06
C GLU A 129 2.20 -30.18 -11.96
N ILE A 130 3.16 -29.35 -11.53
CA ILE A 130 4.10 -29.69 -10.46
C ILE A 130 3.37 -29.92 -9.12
N PRO A 131 2.48 -29.02 -8.64
CA PRO A 131 1.71 -29.26 -7.41
C PRO A 131 0.90 -30.56 -7.42
N ARG A 132 0.50 -31.00 -8.62
CA ARG A 132 -0.33 -32.18 -8.86
C ARG A 132 0.48 -33.44 -9.23
N GLN A 133 1.81 -33.36 -9.24
CA GLN A 133 2.72 -34.43 -9.64
C GLN A 133 2.44 -34.99 -11.05
N GLN A 134 1.98 -34.14 -11.99
CA GLN A 134 1.62 -34.54 -13.36
C GLN A 134 2.77 -34.36 -14.37
N TRP A 135 3.89 -33.75 -13.96
CA TRP A 135 5.08 -33.57 -14.78
C TRP A 135 6.39 -33.90 -14.03
N PRO A 136 6.59 -35.15 -13.59
CA PRO A 136 7.72 -35.52 -12.72
C PRO A 136 9.09 -35.33 -13.40
N ASP A 137 9.17 -35.48 -14.72
CA ASP A 137 10.44 -35.46 -15.47
C ASP A 137 10.93 -34.04 -15.84
N LEU A 138 10.15 -32.99 -15.54
CA LEU A 138 10.50 -31.62 -15.95
C LEU A 138 11.82 -31.16 -15.34
N MET A 139 11.93 -31.23 -14.01
CA MET A 139 13.08 -30.70 -13.29
C MET A 139 14.36 -31.47 -13.62
N SER A 140 14.30 -32.80 -13.72
CA SER A 140 15.45 -33.62 -14.12
C SER A 140 15.92 -33.27 -15.54
N THR A 141 15.00 -33.06 -16.47
CA THR A 141 15.33 -32.65 -17.85
C THR A 141 16.02 -31.29 -17.88
N LEU A 142 15.51 -30.30 -17.14
CA LEU A 142 16.11 -28.96 -17.10
C LEU A 142 17.53 -29.01 -16.49
N VAL A 143 17.72 -29.78 -15.42
CA VAL A 143 19.04 -29.95 -14.78
C VAL A 143 20.03 -30.65 -15.73
N GLU A 144 19.60 -31.68 -16.44
CA GLU A 144 20.43 -32.36 -17.45
C GLU A 144 20.83 -31.41 -18.60
N ASN A 145 19.89 -30.60 -19.09
CA ASN A 145 20.16 -29.59 -20.11
C ASN A 145 21.22 -28.58 -19.67
N VAL A 146 21.22 -28.15 -18.40
CA VAL A 146 22.25 -27.24 -17.87
C VAL A 146 23.61 -27.93 -17.77
N GLY A 147 23.64 -29.20 -17.37
CA GLY A 147 24.87 -29.96 -17.22
C GLY A 147 25.56 -30.34 -18.53
N GLN A 148 24.78 -30.66 -19.58
CA GLN A 148 25.29 -31.26 -20.82
C GLN A 148 24.93 -30.49 -22.10
N GLY A 149 23.99 -29.55 -22.03
CA GLY A 149 23.50 -28.81 -23.20
C GLY A 149 24.50 -27.81 -23.75
N ALA A 150 24.24 -27.36 -24.98
CA ALA A 150 24.97 -26.24 -25.58
C ALA A 150 24.55 -24.91 -24.93
N ALA A 151 25.34 -23.83 -25.12
CA ALA A 151 25.16 -22.56 -24.39
C ALA A 151 23.71 -22.01 -24.41
N HIS A 152 23.09 -21.89 -25.58
CA HIS A 152 21.68 -21.51 -25.76
C HIS A 152 20.70 -22.41 -25.00
N GLN A 153 20.91 -23.73 -25.01
CA GLN A 153 20.06 -24.68 -24.29
C GLN A 153 20.24 -24.57 -22.78
N LYS A 154 21.47 -24.36 -22.29
CA LYS A 154 21.75 -24.06 -20.88
C LYS A 154 21.04 -22.79 -20.46
N GLN A 155 21.21 -21.71 -21.23
CA GLN A 155 20.60 -20.40 -20.96
C GLN A 155 19.08 -20.51 -20.89
N ALA A 156 18.43 -21.09 -21.91
CA ALA A 156 16.97 -21.23 -21.93
C ALA A 156 16.45 -22.13 -20.80
N SER A 157 17.19 -23.19 -20.43
CA SER A 157 16.81 -24.07 -19.32
C SER A 157 16.96 -23.37 -17.96
N LEU A 158 18.03 -22.59 -17.75
CA LEU A 158 18.21 -21.76 -16.55
C LEU A 158 17.11 -20.71 -16.44
N THR A 159 16.79 -20.00 -17.52
CA THR A 159 15.66 -19.05 -17.55
C THR A 159 14.32 -19.74 -17.26
N THR A 160 14.13 -20.97 -17.74
CA THR A 160 12.92 -21.76 -17.42
C THR A 160 12.86 -22.10 -15.93
N ILE A 161 13.99 -22.51 -15.34
CA ILE A 161 14.09 -22.72 -13.89
C ILE A 161 13.73 -21.42 -13.16
N GLY A 162 14.35 -20.29 -13.52
CA GLY A 162 14.05 -18.97 -12.93
C GLY A 162 12.56 -18.63 -12.97
N TYR A 163 11.90 -18.73 -14.13
CA TYR A 163 10.46 -18.46 -14.23
C TYR A 163 9.58 -19.42 -13.40
N ILE A 164 9.96 -20.69 -13.26
CA ILE A 164 9.24 -21.63 -12.38
C ILE A 164 9.41 -21.20 -10.92
N CYS A 165 10.62 -20.76 -10.55
CA CYS A 165 10.98 -20.37 -9.19
C CYS A 165 10.34 -19.03 -8.78
N ASP A 166 10.23 -18.09 -9.71
CA ASP A 166 9.64 -16.75 -9.55
C ASP A 166 8.10 -16.76 -9.59
N THR A 167 7.48 -17.89 -9.91
CA THR A 167 6.01 -17.97 -9.96
C THR A 167 5.43 -17.86 -8.54
N ASP A 168 4.59 -16.85 -8.34
CA ASP A 168 3.90 -16.60 -7.06
C ASP A 168 2.70 -17.54 -6.86
N ASP A 169 3.00 -18.80 -6.52
CA ASP A 169 2.02 -19.83 -6.19
C ASP A 169 2.52 -20.69 -5.01
N VAL A 170 1.76 -20.70 -3.92
CA VAL A 170 2.13 -21.39 -2.67
C VAL A 170 2.23 -22.90 -2.86
N GLU A 171 1.30 -23.51 -3.59
CA GLU A 171 1.29 -24.97 -3.82
C GLU A 171 2.51 -25.39 -4.66
N LEU A 172 2.88 -24.57 -5.65
CA LEU A 172 4.09 -24.76 -6.45
C LEU A 172 5.34 -24.64 -5.60
N ARG A 173 5.45 -23.61 -4.76
CA ARG A 173 6.62 -23.41 -3.88
C ARG A 173 6.83 -24.61 -2.95
N GLU A 174 5.77 -25.11 -2.32
CA GLU A 174 5.85 -26.32 -1.48
C GLU A 174 6.35 -27.53 -2.27
N ALA A 175 5.81 -27.75 -3.47
CA ALA A 175 6.22 -28.86 -4.32
C ALA A 175 7.67 -28.74 -4.81
N LEU A 176 8.16 -27.51 -5.04
CA LEU A 176 9.55 -27.24 -5.46
C LEU A 176 10.58 -27.53 -4.36
N GLN A 177 10.21 -27.52 -3.07
CA GLN A 177 11.13 -27.86 -1.98
C GLN A 177 11.74 -29.27 -2.14
N HIS A 178 11.00 -30.22 -2.70
CA HIS A 178 11.50 -31.56 -2.99
C HIS A 178 12.57 -31.61 -4.10
N HIS A 179 12.66 -30.54 -4.90
CA HIS A 179 13.59 -30.41 -6.02
C HIS A 179 14.72 -29.39 -5.76
N SER A 180 14.78 -28.77 -4.56
CA SER A 180 15.69 -27.67 -4.26
C SER A 180 17.17 -28.00 -4.53
N ASN A 181 17.63 -29.18 -4.12
CA ASN A 181 19.01 -29.64 -4.35
C ASN A 181 19.38 -29.72 -5.83
N ALA A 182 18.45 -30.21 -6.66
CA ALA A 182 18.68 -30.39 -8.08
C ALA A 182 18.69 -29.02 -8.79
N ILE A 183 17.75 -28.13 -8.42
CA ILE A 183 17.68 -26.75 -8.89
C ILE A 183 18.99 -26.03 -8.55
N LEU A 184 19.39 -26.02 -7.28
CA LEU A 184 20.62 -25.39 -6.80
C LEU A 184 21.86 -25.92 -7.51
N THR A 185 21.95 -27.24 -7.71
CA THR A 185 23.08 -27.82 -8.44
C THR A 185 23.19 -27.23 -9.84
N ALA A 186 22.07 -27.11 -10.57
CA ALA A 186 22.06 -26.55 -11.91
C ALA A 186 22.39 -25.05 -11.94
N VAL A 187 21.72 -24.23 -11.13
CA VAL A 187 21.93 -22.78 -11.14
C VAL A 187 23.32 -22.40 -10.62
N VAL A 188 23.82 -23.06 -9.57
CA VAL A 188 25.16 -22.79 -9.06
C VAL A 188 26.22 -23.28 -10.04
N GLN A 189 26.03 -24.44 -10.69
CA GLN A 189 26.94 -24.90 -11.74
C GLN A 189 27.02 -23.90 -12.91
N GLY A 190 25.90 -23.34 -13.34
CA GLY A 190 25.86 -22.34 -14.42
C GLY A 190 26.48 -21.00 -14.02
N ALA A 191 26.45 -20.62 -12.75
CA ALA A 191 26.93 -19.32 -12.25
C ALA A 191 28.44 -19.26 -11.98
N ARG A 192 29.08 -20.42 -11.82
CA ARG A 192 30.52 -20.57 -11.52
C ARG A 192 31.43 -19.79 -12.46
N LYS A 193 32.58 -19.37 -11.94
CA LYS A 193 33.63 -18.68 -12.70
C LYS A 193 34.21 -19.53 -13.83
N GLU A 194 34.17 -20.85 -13.73
CA GLU A 194 34.65 -21.76 -14.77
C GLU A 194 33.74 -21.82 -16.01
N GLU A 195 32.48 -21.37 -15.93
CA GLU A 195 31.60 -21.30 -17.09
C GLU A 195 32.05 -20.14 -18.00
N THR A 196 32.52 -20.49 -19.19
CA THR A 196 33.12 -19.54 -20.13
C THR A 196 32.10 -18.64 -20.83
N ASN A 197 30.82 -19.01 -20.84
CA ASN A 197 29.78 -18.24 -21.51
C ASN A 197 29.07 -17.29 -20.53
N ASN A 198 29.27 -15.99 -20.71
CA ASN A 198 28.68 -14.96 -19.84
C ASN A 198 27.14 -14.94 -19.89
N ASP A 199 26.51 -15.26 -21.02
CA ASP A 199 25.05 -15.29 -21.11
C ASP A 199 24.46 -16.47 -20.30
N VAL A 200 25.16 -17.60 -20.24
CA VAL A 200 24.83 -18.73 -19.37
C VAL A 200 25.01 -18.34 -17.91
N ARG A 201 26.15 -17.72 -17.55
CA ARG A 201 26.39 -17.25 -16.17
C ARG A 201 25.35 -16.23 -15.73
N ASN A 202 25.00 -15.28 -16.58
CA ASN A 202 23.99 -14.27 -16.29
C ASN A 202 22.62 -14.93 -16.06
N ALA A 203 22.17 -15.82 -16.94
CA ALA A 203 20.92 -16.55 -16.76
C ALA A 203 20.93 -17.43 -15.49
N ALA A 204 22.08 -17.99 -15.13
CA ALA A 204 22.23 -18.79 -13.92
C ALA A 204 22.14 -17.97 -12.65
N ILE A 205 22.74 -16.78 -12.62
CA ILE A 205 22.66 -15.84 -11.50
C ILE A 205 21.23 -15.32 -11.33
N SER A 206 20.54 -14.96 -12.43
CA SER A 206 19.12 -14.59 -12.36
C SER A 206 18.27 -15.73 -11.81
N ALA A 207 18.43 -16.95 -12.33
CA ALA A 207 17.68 -18.12 -11.85
C ALA A 207 18.02 -18.49 -10.39
N LEU A 208 19.27 -18.27 -9.96
CA LEU A 208 19.66 -18.42 -8.57
C LEU A 208 18.92 -17.42 -7.69
N SER A 209 18.89 -16.14 -8.07
CA SER A 209 18.13 -15.09 -7.39
C SER A 209 16.64 -15.44 -7.26
N ASP A 210 16.03 -15.91 -8.36
CA ASP A 210 14.63 -16.34 -8.38
C ASP A 210 14.34 -17.55 -7.46
N SER A 211 15.37 -18.37 -7.18
CA SER A 211 15.24 -19.57 -6.36
C SER A 211 15.45 -19.37 -4.86
N VAL A 212 15.91 -18.18 -4.43
CA VAL A 212 16.37 -17.93 -3.05
C VAL A 212 15.27 -18.16 -2.00
N GLU A 213 14.00 -17.94 -2.33
CA GLU A 213 12.88 -18.03 -1.37
C GLU A 213 12.60 -19.42 -0.82
N PHE A 214 12.75 -20.49 -1.62
CA PHE A 214 12.37 -21.85 -1.20
C PHE A 214 13.57 -22.77 -0.98
N VAL A 215 14.80 -22.27 -1.10
CA VAL A 215 16.04 -22.98 -0.75
C VAL A 215 16.43 -22.81 0.73
N ARG A 216 15.46 -22.50 1.59
CA ARG A 216 15.66 -22.27 3.03
C ARG A 216 16.37 -23.44 3.72
N SER A 217 15.97 -24.68 3.39
CA SER A 217 16.62 -25.89 3.93
C SER A 217 18.10 -25.98 3.55
N ASN A 218 18.47 -25.49 2.37
CA ASN A 218 19.85 -25.44 1.90
C ASN A 218 20.65 -24.34 2.60
N PHE A 219 20.03 -23.18 2.86
CA PHE A 219 20.65 -22.12 3.65
C PHE A 219 20.84 -22.49 5.13
N GLU A 220 20.02 -23.38 5.68
CA GLU A 220 20.26 -23.95 7.02
C GLU A 220 21.48 -24.88 7.06
N ASN A 221 21.83 -25.51 5.94
CA ASN A 221 23.04 -26.32 5.82
C ASN A 221 24.26 -25.43 5.55
N GLU A 222 25.15 -25.32 6.54
CA GLU A 222 26.35 -24.48 6.46
C GLU A 222 27.23 -24.77 5.23
N GLY A 223 27.38 -26.05 4.83
CA GLY A 223 28.20 -26.41 3.68
C GLY A 223 27.62 -25.91 2.36
N GLU A 224 26.31 -26.05 2.17
CA GLU A 224 25.60 -25.60 0.97
C GLU A 224 25.49 -24.07 0.94
N ARG A 225 25.17 -23.45 2.08
CA ARG A 225 25.18 -21.99 2.25
C ARG A 225 26.54 -21.38 1.91
N ASN A 226 27.63 -21.93 2.45
CA ASN A 226 28.99 -21.48 2.14
C ASN A 226 29.27 -21.55 0.63
N TYR A 227 28.79 -22.61 -0.01
CA TYR A 227 29.00 -22.82 -1.44
C TYR A 227 28.23 -21.81 -2.30
N ILE A 228 26.96 -21.56 -1.98
CA ILE A 228 26.13 -20.54 -2.65
C ILE A 228 26.77 -19.15 -2.47
N MET A 229 27.11 -18.79 -1.23
CA MET A 229 27.71 -17.49 -0.92
C MET A 229 29.06 -17.30 -1.61
N GLN A 230 29.88 -18.34 -1.71
CA GLN A 230 31.14 -18.26 -2.46
C GLN A 230 30.90 -17.92 -3.93
N VAL A 231 29.99 -18.64 -4.61
CA VAL A 231 29.73 -18.45 -6.04
C VAL A 231 29.17 -17.06 -6.33
N ILE A 232 28.27 -16.56 -5.47
CA ILE A 232 27.70 -15.21 -5.62
C ILE A 232 28.78 -14.14 -5.38
N CYS A 233 29.57 -14.27 -4.31
CA CYS A 233 30.65 -13.33 -4.01
C CYS A 233 31.76 -13.31 -5.08
N GLU A 234 32.03 -14.43 -5.75
CA GLU A 234 32.93 -14.47 -6.91
C GLU A 234 32.30 -13.82 -8.15
N ALA A 235 30.98 -13.94 -8.32
CA ALA A 235 30.25 -13.39 -9.45
C ALA A 235 30.05 -11.87 -9.37
N THR A 236 30.00 -11.27 -8.17
CA THR A 236 30.06 -9.79 -8.02
C THR A 236 31.37 -9.18 -8.51
N GLN A 237 32.42 -9.98 -8.64
CA GLN A 237 33.73 -9.57 -9.18
C GLN A 237 33.93 -10.00 -10.64
N ALA A 238 32.87 -10.40 -11.35
CA ALA A 238 32.97 -10.75 -12.77
C ALA A 238 33.31 -9.53 -13.64
N ASP A 239 33.95 -9.75 -14.80
CA ASP A 239 34.26 -8.67 -15.75
C ASP A 239 33.02 -8.16 -16.51
N ASP A 240 31.94 -8.94 -16.55
CA ASP A 240 30.67 -8.59 -17.22
C ASP A 240 29.73 -7.90 -16.24
N SER A 241 29.35 -6.65 -16.52
CA SER A 241 28.50 -5.84 -15.65
C SER A 241 27.12 -6.46 -15.39
N ARG A 242 26.55 -7.20 -16.35
CA ARG A 242 25.24 -7.87 -16.17
C ARG A 242 25.32 -8.94 -15.08
N ILE A 243 26.42 -9.68 -15.03
CA ILE A 243 26.68 -10.69 -13.99
C ILE A 243 26.87 -10.01 -12.63
N GLN A 244 27.60 -8.89 -12.59
CA GLN A 244 27.75 -8.12 -11.35
C GLN A 244 26.38 -7.64 -10.83
N GLN A 245 25.58 -7.02 -11.69
CA GLN A 245 24.23 -6.54 -11.37
C GLN A 245 23.35 -7.70 -10.83
N GLY A 246 23.26 -8.81 -11.56
CA GLY A 246 22.49 -9.97 -11.11
C GLY A 246 22.98 -10.52 -9.76
N SER A 247 24.29 -10.45 -9.51
CA SER A 247 24.89 -10.98 -8.27
C SER A 247 24.62 -10.07 -7.07
N TYR A 248 24.71 -8.75 -7.23
CA TYR A 248 24.31 -7.81 -6.17
C TYR A 248 22.80 -7.88 -5.90
N GLY A 249 21.96 -7.96 -6.93
CA GLY A 249 20.52 -8.18 -6.75
C GLY A 249 20.22 -9.47 -5.98
N CYS A 250 20.94 -10.55 -6.28
CA CYS A 250 20.84 -11.80 -5.53
C CYS A 250 21.31 -11.66 -4.07
N LEU A 251 22.37 -10.89 -3.80
CA LEU A 251 22.83 -10.60 -2.44
C LEU A 251 21.79 -9.81 -1.64
N ASN A 252 21.10 -8.85 -2.25
CA ASN A 252 20.05 -8.07 -1.60
C ASN A 252 18.91 -8.98 -1.14
N ARG A 253 18.45 -9.87 -2.05
CA ARG A 253 17.41 -10.85 -1.72
C ARG A 253 17.84 -11.84 -0.64
N ILE A 254 19.11 -12.28 -0.65
CA ILE A 254 19.66 -13.15 0.41
C ILE A 254 19.71 -12.41 1.75
N MET A 255 20.09 -11.13 1.76
CA MET A 255 20.13 -10.34 2.99
C MET A 255 18.74 -10.22 3.63
N GLY A 256 17.72 -9.88 2.84
CA GLY A 256 16.33 -9.79 3.33
C GLY A 256 15.77 -11.13 3.83
N LEU A 257 16.09 -12.24 3.17
CA LEU A 257 15.52 -13.56 3.54
C LEU A 257 16.29 -14.30 4.64
N TYR A 258 17.60 -14.06 4.76
CA TYR A 258 18.51 -14.88 5.56
C TYR A 258 19.47 -14.04 6.42
N TYR A 259 19.03 -12.86 6.86
CA TYR A 259 19.80 -11.94 7.71
C TYR A 259 20.49 -12.66 8.89
N ASP A 260 19.77 -13.55 9.58
CA ASP A 260 20.24 -14.33 10.73
C ASP A 260 21.48 -15.20 10.43
N LYS A 261 21.69 -15.56 9.15
CA LYS A 261 22.85 -16.34 8.70
C LYS A 261 24.01 -15.49 8.18
N MET A 262 23.85 -14.17 8.03
CA MET A 262 24.79 -13.34 7.27
C MET A 262 26.03 -12.89 8.03
N ARG A 263 26.05 -13.00 9.36
CA ARG A 263 27.15 -12.48 10.20
C ARG A 263 28.55 -12.89 9.73
N PHE A 264 28.76 -14.17 9.48
CA PHE A 264 30.05 -14.68 9.03
C PHE A 264 30.47 -14.08 7.67
N TYR A 265 29.55 -14.01 6.71
CA TYR A 265 29.85 -13.51 5.36
C TYR A 265 30.03 -11.99 5.35
N MET A 266 29.31 -11.26 6.20
CA MET A 266 29.46 -9.82 6.39
C MET A 266 30.89 -9.45 6.77
N GLU A 267 31.43 -10.09 7.81
CA GLU A 267 32.79 -9.84 8.31
C GLU A 267 33.87 -10.29 7.32
N LYS A 268 33.60 -11.31 6.50
CA LYS A 268 34.60 -11.95 5.64
C LYS A 268 34.68 -11.36 4.23
N ALA A 269 33.56 -10.96 3.65
CA ALA A 269 33.50 -10.58 2.24
C ALA A 269 32.51 -9.46 1.94
N LEU A 270 31.25 -9.58 2.40
CA LEU A 270 30.17 -8.71 1.92
C LEU A 270 30.44 -7.25 2.20
N PHE A 271 30.96 -6.91 3.39
CA PHE A 271 31.30 -5.54 3.75
C PHE A 271 32.24 -4.87 2.74
N GLY A 272 33.32 -5.55 2.36
CA GLY A 272 34.28 -5.02 1.39
C GLY A 272 33.72 -4.97 -0.04
N LEU A 273 32.99 -6.02 -0.43
CA LEU A 273 32.39 -6.12 -1.77
C LEU A 273 31.34 -5.03 -2.00
N THR A 274 30.46 -4.75 -1.03
CA THR A 274 29.39 -3.77 -1.20
C THR A 274 29.93 -2.35 -1.19
N ILE A 275 30.92 -2.04 -0.34
CA ILE A 275 31.61 -0.73 -0.40
C ILE A 275 32.31 -0.53 -1.75
N GLN A 276 32.93 -1.57 -2.30
CA GLN A 276 33.53 -1.49 -3.64
C GLN A 276 32.46 -1.29 -4.72
N GLY A 277 31.34 -2.01 -4.62
CA GLY A 277 30.21 -1.89 -5.55
C GLY A 277 29.61 -0.48 -5.54
N MET A 278 29.42 0.12 -4.37
CA MET A 278 28.94 1.50 -4.23
C MET A 278 29.85 2.53 -4.90
N LYS A 279 31.15 2.22 -5.00
CA LYS A 279 32.16 3.07 -5.66
C LYS A 279 32.36 2.73 -7.14
N SER A 280 31.55 1.84 -7.70
CA SER A 280 31.62 1.46 -9.11
C SER A 280 31.35 2.66 -10.02
N ASP A 281 32.01 2.67 -11.18
CA ASP A 281 31.71 3.61 -12.27
C ASP A 281 30.45 3.16 -13.04
N GLU A 282 30.09 1.88 -12.97
CA GLU A 282 28.84 1.35 -13.52
C GLU A 282 27.68 1.67 -12.59
N GLU A 283 26.78 2.56 -13.03
CA GLU A 283 25.71 3.13 -12.21
C GLU A 283 24.78 2.06 -11.62
N ASP A 284 24.35 1.09 -12.42
CA ASP A 284 23.46 0.01 -11.95
C ASP A 284 24.11 -0.85 -10.86
N VAL A 285 25.42 -1.06 -10.93
CA VAL A 285 26.17 -1.80 -9.90
C VAL A 285 26.24 -0.98 -8.61
N ALA A 286 26.49 0.33 -8.73
CA ALA A 286 26.48 1.24 -7.58
C ALA A 286 25.09 1.28 -6.92
N LYS A 287 24.02 1.41 -7.70
CA LYS A 287 22.63 1.36 -7.21
C LYS A 287 22.35 0.09 -6.43
N LEU A 288 22.66 -1.08 -7.00
CA LEU A 288 22.39 -2.36 -6.34
C LEU A 288 23.23 -2.57 -5.07
N ALA A 289 24.44 -2.02 -5.01
CA ALA A 289 25.28 -2.07 -3.82
C ALA A 289 24.84 -1.07 -2.74
N VAL A 290 24.26 0.08 -3.11
CA VAL A 290 23.55 0.98 -2.17
C VAL A 290 22.30 0.29 -1.64
N GLU A 291 21.52 -0.32 -2.54
CA GLU A 291 20.30 -1.06 -2.21
C GLU A 291 20.55 -2.19 -1.20
N PHE A 292 21.69 -2.89 -1.30
CA PHE A 292 22.10 -3.87 -0.28
C PHE A 292 22.04 -3.28 1.14
N TRP A 293 22.52 -2.05 1.32
CA TRP A 293 22.52 -1.40 2.61
C TRP A 293 21.17 -0.80 2.98
N CYS A 294 20.33 -0.41 2.02
CA CYS A 294 18.92 -0.13 2.28
C CYS A 294 18.25 -1.36 2.90
N THR A 295 18.41 -2.54 2.28
CA THR A 295 17.88 -3.81 2.80
C THR A 295 18.41 -4.15 4.19
N VAL A 296 19.71 -3.93 4.45
CA VAL A 296 20.26 -4.11 5.81
C VAL A 296 19.57 -3.19 6.82
N CYS A 297 19.38 -1.91 6.49
CA CYS A 297 18.72 -0.96 7.39
C CYS A 297 17.25 -1.33 7.62
N GLU A 298 16.51 -1.69 6.58
CA GLU A 298 15.10 -2.12 6.68
C GLU A 298 14.94 -3.35 7.57
N GLU A 299 15.77 -4.39 7.36
CA GLU A 299 15.75 -5.58 8.23
C GLU A 299 16.13 -5.23 9.67
N GLU A 300 17.15 -4.39 9.87
CA GLU A 300 17.59 -4.00 11.22
C GLU A 300 16.55 -3.14 11.95
N ILE A 301 15.85 -2.25 11.25
CA ILE A 301 14.72 -1.47 11.80
C ILE A 301 13.57 -2.42 12.17
N ALA A 302 13.16 -3.31 11.26
CA ALA A 302 12.08 -4.26 11.52
C ALA A 302 12.39 -5.19 12.70
N ILE A 303 13.63 -5.68 12.79
CA ILE A 303 14.10 -6.50 13.92
C ILE A 303 14.09 -5.69 15.23
N GLU A 304 14.50 -4.42 15.21
CA GLU A 304 14.47 -3.54 16.38
C GLU A 304 13.03 -3.31 16.86
N ASP A 305 12.09 -3.05 15.93
CA ASP A 305 10.67 -2.85 16.24
C ASP A 305 10.03 -4.11 16.81
N ASP A 306 10.23 -5.28 16.18
CA ASP A 306 9.73 -6.58 16.65
C ASP A 306 10.25 -6.88 18.06
N ASN A 307 11.56 -6.73 18.28
CA ASN A 307 12.18 -6.97 19.58
C ASN A 307 11.70 -5.97 20.64
N THR A 308 11.45 -4.72 20.25
CA THR A 308 10.91 -3.68 21.14
C THR A 308 9.49 -4.02 21.60
N GLN A 309 8.65 -4.53 20.69
CA GLN A 309 7.29 -4.99 21.02
C GLN A 309 7.31 -6.15 22.01
N VAL A 310 8.20 -7.13 21.82
CA VAL A 310 8.34 -8.29 22.73
C VAL A 310 8.85 -7.88 24.11
N LEU A 311 9.81 -6.95 24.18
CA LEU A 311 10.44 -6.51 25.44
C LEU A 311 9.63 -5.45 26.19
N GLY A 312 8.73 -4.73 25.51
CA GLY A 312 7.96 -3.61 26.08
C GLY A 312 8.80 -2.34 26.33
N PHE A 313 10.04 -2.29 25.86
CA PHE A 313 10.90 -1.12 25.86
C PHE A 313 11.91 -1.19 24.70
N ARG A 314 12.29 -0.02 24.15
CA ARG A 314 13.32 0.05 23.11
C ARG A 314 14.69 -0.21 23.72
N MET A 315 15.46 -1.12 23.13
CA MET A 315 16.83 -1.40 23.55
C MET A 315 17.70 -0.14 23.39
N PRO A 316 18.53 0.25 24.38
CA PRO A 316 19.35 1.45 24.26
C PRO A 316 20.34 1.34 23.09
N LEU A 317 20.14 2.18 22.07
CA LEU A 317 21.07 2.38 20.94
C LEU A 317 22.49 2.78 21.41
N THR A 318 22.65 3.21 22.66
CA THR A 318 23.94 3.62 23.25
C THR A 318 24.78 2.46 23.80
N SER A 319 24.27 1.23 23.85
CA SER A 319 25.05 0.07 24.28
C SER A 319 26.10 -0.28 23.22
N THR A 320 27.35 0.11 23.46
CA THR A 320 28.51 -0.17 22.59
C THR A 320 29.18 -1.51 22.91
N SER A 321 28.67 -2.23 23.92
CA SER A 321 29.20 -3.50 24.39
C SER A 321 28.34 -4.66 23.88
N PRO A 322 28.86 -5.55 23.01
CA PRO A 322 28.22 -6.82 22.64
C PRO A 322 27.81 -7.67 23.86
N THR A 323 28.40 -7.40 25.02
CA THR A 323 28.14 -8.07 26.29
C THR A 323 26.86 -7.59 26.97
N GLU A 324 26.51 -6.31 26.87
CA GLU A 324 25.31 -5.74 27.53
C GLU A 324 24.03 -6.11 26.78
N VAL A 325 24.08 -6.05 25.44
CA VAL A 325 23.00 -6.56 24.57
C VAL A 325 22.78 -8.05 24.82
N ARG A 326 23.85 -8.85 24.89
CA ARG A 326 23.73 -10.28 25.16
C ARG A 326 23.20 -10.60 26.56
N LEU A 327 23.52 -9.79 27.57
CA LEU A 327 22.99 -9.95 28.94
C LEU A 327 21.49 -9.68 29.04
N THR A 328 20.96 -8.71 28.29
CA THR A 328 19.50 -8.47 28.24
C THR A 328 18.77 -9.55 27.44
N TYR A 329 19.37 -10.05 26.36
CA TYR A 329 18.87 -11.21 25.62
C TYR A 329 18.85 -12.49 26.48
N ASP A 330 19.92 -12.79 27.21
CA ASP A 330 20.01 -13.95 28.11
C ASP A 330 19.01 -13.82 29.28
N GLN A 331 18.71 -12.60 29.74
CA GLN A 331 17.67 -12.34 30.76
C GLN A 331 16.25 -12.51 30.20
N ALA A 332 15.95 -12.01 29.00
CA ALA A 332 14.64 -12.17 28.36
C ALA A 332 14.35 -13.63 28.00
N GLN A 333 15.36 -14.39 27.56
CA GLN A 333 15.23 -15.84 27.36
C GLN A 333 15.07 -16.60 28.68
N ALA A 334 15.68 -16.14 29.78
CA ALA A 334 15.48 -16.72 31.11
C ALA A 334 14.05 -16.48 31.65
N GLU A 335 13.36 -15.45 31.16
CA GLU A 335 11.94 -15.17 31.45
C GLU A 335 10.97 -15.92 30.51
N GLY A 336 11.48 -16.70 29.55
CA GLY A 336 10.69 -17.63 28.73
C GLY A 336 10.25 -17.09 27.36
N SER A 337 10.72 -15.90 26.95
CA SER A 337 10.43 -15.35 25.62
C SER A 337 11.27 -16.04 24.55
N THR A 338 10.62 -16.77 23.64
CA THR A 338 11.26 -17.51 22.53
C THR A 338 11.17 -16.77 21.19
N GLU A 339 10.76 -15.51 21.20
CA GLU A 339 10.32 -14.75 20.01
C GLU A 339 11.29 -13.64 19.56
N LEU A 340 12.46 -13.47 20.20
CA LEU A 340 13.41 -12.43 19.79
C LEU A 340 14.15 -12.81 18.50
N ARG A 341 14.19 -11.88 17.54
CA ARG A 341 14.94 -12.00 16.28
C ARG A 341 16.41 -11.62 16.51
N ASP A 342 17.33 -12.36 15.90
CA ASP A 342 18.77 -12.08 15.96
C ASP A 342 19.09 -10.70 15.35
N TYR A 343 19.88 -9.89 16.07
CA TYR A 343 20.26 -8.53 15.66
C TYR A 343 21.78 -8.32 15.73
N PHE A 344 22.42 -7.99 14.60
CA PHE A 344 23.88 -7.95 14.47
C PHE A 344 24.51 -6.56 14.39
N ASN A 345 23.73 -5.48 14.25
CA ASN A 345 24.22 -4.10 14.16
C ASN A 345 25.16 -3.85 12.97
N PHE A 346 24.91 -4.46 11.81
CA PHE A 346 25.72 -4.29 10.61
C PHE A 346 25.78 -2.82 10.17
N ALA A 347 24.65 -2.10 10.08
CA ALA A 347 24.64 -0.70 9.66
C ALA A 347 25.43 0.17 10.64
N ARG A 348 25.25 -0.05 11.94
CA ARG A 348 25.96 0.69 12.98
C ARG A 348 27.48 0.49 12.91
N VAL A 349 27.94 -0.74 12.73
CA VAL A 349 29.38 -1.04 12.57
C VAL A 349 29.93 -0.42 11.29
N ALA A 350 29.14 -0.42 10.22
CA ALA A 350 29.53 0.07 8.90
C ALA A 350 29.52 1.60 8.76
N THR A 351 28.92 2.33 9.70
CA THR A 351 28.64 3.78 9.61
C THR A 351 29.85 4.62 9.20
N GLN A 352 31.05 4.36 9.75
CA GLN A 352 32.24 5.16 9.49
C GLN A 352 32.81 5.00 8.08
N GLU A 353 32.49 3.91 7.39
CA GLU A 353 33.00 3.63 6.03
C GLU A 353 31.93 3.87 4.96
N VAL A 354 30.66 3.56 5.27
CA VAL A 354 29.57 3.62 4.27
C VAL A 354 28.96 5.02 4.18
N VAL A 355 28.71 5.70 5.30
CA VAL A 355 28.09 7.04 5.29
C VAL A 355 28.92 8.06 4.49
N PRO A 356 30.26 8.12 4.59
CA PRO A 356 31.05 8.98 3.72
C PRO A 356 30.88 8.68 2.23
N VAL A 357 30.67 7.42 1.84
CA VAL A 357 30.43 7.04 0.44
C VAL A 357 29.05 7.51 0.00
N LEU A 358 28.02 7.32 0.82
CA LEU A 358 26.67 7.83 0.54
C LEU A 358 26.68 9.35 0.35
N LEU A 359 27.42 10.09 1.18
CA LEU A 359 27.53 11.55 1.09
C LEU A 359 28.24 12.02 -0.19
N GLU A 360 29.24 11.29 -0.68
CA GLU A 360 29.87 11.59 -1.97
C GLU A 360 28.98 11.17 -3.16
N LEU A 361 28.20 10.10 -3.04
CA LEU A 361 27.21 9.70 -4.06
C LEU A 361 26.04 10.69 -4.14
N LEU A 362 25.64 11.28 -3.01
CA LEU A 362 24.66 12.37 -2.96
C LEU A 362 25.09 13.56 -3.82
N ALA A 363 26.40 13.86 -3.88
CA ALA A 363 26.97 14.93 -4.70
C ALA A 363 27.12 14.57 -6.20
N LYS A 364 26.48 13.49 -6.67
CA LYS A 364 26.40 13.10 -8.09
C LYS A 364 25.01 13.37 -8.68
N GLN A 365 24.38 14.49 -8.31
CA GLN A 365 23.10 14.89 -8.88
C GLN A 365 23.22 15.10 -10.39
N ASP A 366 22.17 14.72 -11.12
CA ASP A 366 22.03 15.01 -12.55
C ASP A 366 20.99 16.14 -12.70
N GLU A 367 21.41 17.25 -13.30
CA GLU A 367 20.56 18.44 -13.52
C GLU A 367 19.44 18.16 -14.54
N ASP A 368 19.67 17.23 -15.47
CA ASP A 368 18.79 16.89 -16.59
C ASP A 368 17.89 15.68 -16.27
N ALA A 369 18.11 15.00 -15.14
CA ALA A 369 17.29 13.86 -14.72
C ALA A 369 15.85 14.27 -14.43
N ASP A 370 14.90 13.43 -14.85
CA ASP A 370 13.48 13.63 -14.60
C ASP A 370 13.14 13.44 -13.11
N ASP A 371 12.04 14.05 -12.65
CA ASP A 371 11.62 13.98 -11.25
C ASP A 371 11.27 12.53 -10.80
N ASN A 372 11.03 11.61 -11.73
CA ASN A 372 10.75 10.18 -11.44
C ASN A 372 11.94 9.23 -11.70
N GLU A 373 13.11 9.74 -12.08
CA GLU A 373 14.26 8.89 -12.39
C GLU A 373 14.98 8.38 -11.13
N TYR A 374 15.06 7.06 -10.94
CA TYR A 374 15.80 6.47 -9.81
C TYR A 374 17.30 6.34 -10.15
N ASN A 375 18.07 7.40 -9.85
CA ASN A 375 19.52 7.49 -10.06
C ASN A 375 20.33 7.24 -8.77
N THR A 376 21.66 7.20 -8.88
CA THR A 376 22.54 6.88 -7.74
C THR A 376 22.46 7.90 -6.60
N SER A 377 22.30 9.19 -6.88
CA SER A 377 22.20 10.21 -5.82
C SER A 377 20.91 10.07 -5.02
N ARG A 378 19.78 9.76 -5.68
CA ARG A 378 18.51 9.48 -5.00
C ARG A 378 18.53 8.18 -4.21
N ALA A 379 19.12 7.12 -4.75
CA ALA A 379 19.35 5.88 -3.99
C ALA A 379 20.21 6.14 -2.73
N ALA A 380 21.26 6.97 -2.85
CA ALA A 380 22.09 7.35 -1.70
C ALA A 380 21.33 8.20 -0.67
N TYR A 381 20.43 9.08 -1.12
CA TYR A 381 19.54 9.85 -0.25
C TYR A 381 18.62 8.95 0.58
N GLN A 382 17.91 8.03 -0.08
CA GLN A 382 17.03 7.05 0.57
C GLN A 382 17.82 6.18 1.55
N CYS A 383 18.98 5.67 1.13
CA CYS A 383 19.85 4.88 1.98
C CYS A 383 20.29 5.66 3.23
N LEU A 384 20.62 6.95 3.11
CA LEU A 384 21.01 7.79 4.25
C LEU A 384 19.85 8.03 5.23
N GLN A 385 18.61 8.17 4.74
CA GLN A 385 17.41 8.27 5.59
C GLN A 385 17.20 6.98 6.40
N LEU A 386 17.20 5.83 5.73
CA LEU A 386 17.11 4.52 6.39
C LEU A 386 18.26 4.31 7.38
N TRP A 387 19.47 4.76 7.03
CA TRP A 387 20.62 4.70 7.91
C TRP A 387 20.39 5.49 9.20
N ALA A 388 19.85 6.70 9.09
CA ALA A 388 19.57 7.56 10.24
C ALA A 388 18.53 6.94 11.18
N GLN A 389 17.47 6.37 10.64
CA GLN A 389 16.45 5.63 11.39
C GLN A 389 17.04 4.40 12.09
N CYS A 390 17.89 3.65 11.38
CA CYS A 390 18.52 2.42 11.87
C CYS A 390 19.58 2.64 12.95
N VAL A 391 20.47 3.64 12.80
CA VAL A 391 21.61 3.84 13.73
C VAL A 391 21.41 4.99 14.72
N GLY A 392 20.34 5.78 14.56
CA GLY A 392 20.04 6.96 15.36
C GLY A 392 21.19 7.96 15.38
N SER A 393 21.52 8.48 16.56
CA SER A 393 22.52 9.55 16.76
C SER A 393 23.93 9.21 16.28
N GLY A 394 24.22 7.94 15.96
CA GLY A 394 25.51 7.52 15.40
C GLY A 394 25.85 8.13 14.03
N VAL A 395 24.82 8.49 13.24
CA VAL A 395 25.00 9.08 11.90
C VAL A 395 25.36 10.57 11.93
N VAL A 396 25.08 11.25 13.05
CA VAL A 396 25.18 12.73 13.14
C VAL A 396 26.62 13.22 12.92
N PRO A 397 27.68 12.67 13.57
CA PRO A 397 29.04 13.17 13.40
C PRO A 397 29.59 13.13 11.95
N PRO A 398 29.49 12.02 11.18
CA PRO A 398 29.99 12.00 9.81
C PRO A 398 29.21 12.94 8.88
N VAL A 399 27.89 13.05 9.07
CA VAL A 399 27.06 13.97 8.26
C VAL A 399 27.40 15.43 8.57
N LEU A 400 27.49 15.82 9.84
CA LEU A 400 27.89 17.19 10.20
C LEU A 400 29.28 17.55 9.68
N THR A 401 30.23 16.61 9.73
CA THR A 401 31.58 16.82 9.19
C THR A 401 31.52 17.15 7.69
N PHE A 402 30.67 16.46 6.93
CA PHE A 402 30.46 16.73 5.51
C PHE A 402 29.75 18.07 5.28
N VAL A 403 28.67 18.34 6.01
CA VAL A 403 27.90 19.59 5.89
C VAL A 403 28.76 20.80 6.21
N GLU A 404 29.50 20.80 7.32
CA GLU A 404 30.38 21.92 7.70
C GLU A 404 31.46 22.21 6.64
N LYS A 405 31.95 21.16 5.98
CA LYS A 405 32.94 21.27 4.90
C LYS A 405 32.34 21.83 3.61
N ASN A 406 31.13 21.43 3.25
CA ASN A 406 30.61 21.54 1.88
C ASN A 406 29.45 22.53 1.70
N LEU A 407 28.80 22.99 2.78
CA LEU A 407 27.62 23.87 2.72
C LEU A 407 27.88 25.20 1.98
N ARG A 408 29.13 25.65 1.93
CA ARG A 408 29.55 26.87 1.22
C ARG A 408 30.49 26.58 0.05
N SER A 409 30.45 25.35 -0.48
CA SER A 409 31.23 24.97 -1.66
C SER A 409 30.88 25.85 -2.86
N GLU A 410 31.87 26.13 -3.71
CA GLU A 410 31.61 26.77 -5.01
C GLU A 410 30.80 25.83 -5.92
N ASP A 411 31.01 24.52 -5.78
CA ASP A 411 30.25 23.50 -6.48
C ASP A 411 28.87 23.31 -5.82
N TRP A 412 27.82 23.50 -6.61
CA TRP A 412 26.45 23.44 -6.12
C TRP A 412 26.03 22.03 -5.76
N HIS A 413 26.59 20.99 -6.39
CA HIS A 413 26.32 19.58 -6.06
C HIS A 413 26.62 19.28 -4.59
N TYR A 414 27.72 19.84 -4.09
CA TYR A 414 28.13 19.70 -2.69
C TYR A 414 27.31 20.57 -1.72
N ARG A 415 26.83 21.75 -2.16
CA ARG A 415 25.90 22.56 -1.36
C ARG A 415 24.55 21.86 -1.22
N ASP A 416 24.02 21.38 -2.33
CA ASP A 416 22.79 20.60 -2.42
C ASP A 416 22.89 19.32 -1.57
N ALA A 417 23.93 18.51 -1.77
CA ALA A 417 24.17 17.30 -0.99
C ALA A 417 24.27 17.58 0.51
N SER A 418 24.78 18.75 0.92
CA SER A 418 24.85 19.15 2.33
C SER A 418 23.47 19.41 2.93
N VAL A 419 22.62 20.18 2.23
CA VAL A 419 21.25 20.47 2.72
C VAL A 419 20.38 19.21 2.68
N SER A 420 20.53 18.38 1.64
CA SER A 420 19.85 17.09 1.51
C SER A 420 20.27 16.12 2.61
N ALA A 421 21.58 15.95 2.85
CA ALA A 421 22.07 15.09 3.92
C ALA A 421 21.61 15.54 5.31
N PHE A 422 21.53 16.86 5.55
CA PHE A 422 20.97 17.40 6.79
C PHE A 422 19.50 17.01 6.95
N GLY A 423 18.67 17.23 5.92
CA GLY A 423 17.26 16.83 5.92
C GLY A 423 17.04 15.33 6.09
N ALA A 424 17.91 14.50 5.49
CA ALA A 424 17.83 13.05 5.55
C ALA A 424 17.98 12.50 6.98
N ILE A 425 18.82 13.13 7.83
CA ILE A 425 19.07 12.68 9.20
C ILE A 425 18.13 13.29 10.25
N MET A 426 17.09 14.03 9.83
CA MET A 426 16.13 14.65 10.75
C MET A 426 15.20 13.64 11.43
N GLU A 427 15.21 12.39 10.97
CA GLU A 427 14.44 11.29 11.51
C GLU A 427 15.38 10.16 11.93
N GLY A 428 15.19 9.59 13.12
CA GLY A 428 16.03 8.54 13.68
C GLY A 428 16.86 8.95 14.90
N PRO A 429 17.75 9.96 14.81
CA PRO A 429 18.50 10.43 15.97
C PRO A 429 17.62 10.93 17.12
N GLU A 430 18.16 10.91 18.34
CA GLU A 430 17.44 11.39 19.51
C GLU A 430 17.14 12.89 19.42
N GLU A 431 15.91 13.31 19.74
CA GLU A 431 15.49 14.73 19.70
C GLU A 431 16.44 15.63 20.52
N SER A 432 16.92 15.13 21.67
CA SER A 432 17.86 15.88 22.53
C SER A 432 19.22 16.17 21.88
N VAL A 433 19.62 15.37 20.89
CA VAL A 433 20.83 15.56 20.08
C VAL A 433 20.55 16.52 18.93
N LEU A 434 19.41 16.37 18.26
CA LEU A 434 19.05 17.19 17.09
C LEU A 434 18.67 18.63 17.46
N ASP A 435 17.94 18.86 18.54
CA ASP A 435 17.43 20.18 18.91
C ASP A 435 18.48 21.31 18.88
N PRO A 436 19.66 21.20 19.55
CA PRO A 436 20.66 22.27 19.49
C PRO A 436 21.27 22.43 18.09
N ILE A 437 21.39 21.35 17.32
CA ILE A 437 21.95 21.37 15.96
C ILE A 437 21.00 22.10 15.01
N VAL A 438 19.70 21.76 15.06
CA VAL A 438 18.68 22.36 14.21
C VAL A 438 18.51 23.84 14.55
N LYS A 439 18.50 24.23 15.83
CA LYS A 439 18.48 25.67 16.23
C LYS A 439 19.61 26.47 15.61
N GLN A 440 20.81 25.89 15.53
CA GLN A 440 21.97 26.55 14.92
C GLN A 440 21.89 26.56 13.38
N ALA A 441 21.37 25.50 12.77
CA ALA A 441 21.30 25.34 11.32
C ALA A 441 20.13 26.11 10.67
N LEU A 442 19.02 26.30 11.39
CA LEU A 442 17.77 26.83 10.83
C LEU A 442 17.92 28.19 10.14
N PRO A 443 18.60 29.20 10.71
CA PRO A 443 18.82 30.47 10.00
C PRO A 443 19.64 30.31 8.70
N VAL A 444 20.55 29.34 8.67
CA VAL A 444 21.38 29.05 7.49
C VAL A 444 20.56 28.36 6.42
N LEU A 445 19.72 27.37 6.78
CA LEU A 445 18.83 26.68 5.85
C LEU A 445 17.79 27.63 5.26
N ILE A 446 17.21 28.53 6.07
CA ILE A 446 16.32 29.60 5.57
C ILE A 446 17.06 30.48 4.56
N ALA A 447 18.32 30.85 4.82
CA ALA A 447 19.11 31.63 3.87
C ALA A 447 19.45 30.86 2.57
N MET A 448 19.49 29.53 2.59
CA MET A 448 19.72 28.71 1.40
C MET A 448 18.53 28.70 0.43
N MET A 449 17.34 29.12 0.88
CA MET A 449 16.20 29.40 -0.02
C MET A 449 16.50 30.51 -1.04
N ASP A 450 17.53 31.33 -0.78
CA ASP A 450 18.01 32.39 -1.65
C ASP A 450 19.30 32.01 -2.44
N ASP A 451 19.69 30.72 -2.51
CA ASP A 451 20.83 30.27 -3.32
C ASP A 451 20.68 30.65 -4.80
N GLN A 452 21.76 30.61 -5.58
CA GLN A 452 21.68 30.91 -7.02
C GLN A 452 21.17 29.71 -7.83
N VAL A 453 21.32 28.49 -7.30
CA VAL A 453 20.96 27.25 -7.99
C VAL A 453 19.63 26.71 -7.49
N ILE A 454 18.72 26.42 -8.41
CA ILE A 454 17.35 25.97 -8.12
C ILE A 454 17.30 24.66 -7.33
N HIS A 455 18.19 23.71 -7.64
CA HIS A 455 18.29 22.43 -6.93
C HIS A 455 18.59 22.63 -5.44
N VAL A 456 19.57 23.49 -5.11
CA VAL A 456 19.91 23.81 -3.72
C VAL A 456 18.72 24.41 -2.97
N LYS A 457 17.95 25.29 -3.64
CA LYS A 457 16.75 25.89 -3.03
C LYS A 457 15.66 24.86 -2.77
N ASP A 458 15.45 23.95 -3.71
CA ASP A 458 14.44 22.89 -3.61
C ASP A 458 14.78 21.92 -2.47
N SER A 459 16.03 21.45 -2.43
CA SER A 459 16.55 20.62 -1.33
C SER A 459 16.53 21.33 0.02
N ALA A 460 16.77 22.64 0.06
CA ALA A 460 16.61 23.44 1.28
C ALA A 460 15.15 23.52 1.73
N ALA A 461 14.20 23.73 0.81
CA ALA A 461 12.77 23.73 1.11
C ALA A 461 12.31 22.37 1.66
N TYR A 462 12.79 21.28 1.04
CA TYR A 462 12.52 19.92 1.50
C TYR A 462 13.11 19.65 2.89
N ALA A 463 14.37 20.03 3.13
CA ALA A 463 15.00 19.90 4.45
C ALA A 463 14.27 20.71 5.53
N LEU A 464 13.77 21.91 5.21
CA LEU A 464 12.92 22.70 6.11
C LEU A 464 11.58 22.02 6.40
N GLY A 465 10.99 21.36 5.40
CA GLY A 465 9.77 20.55 5.60
C GLY A 465 10.00 19.36 6.53
N ARG A 466 11.14 18.67 6.42
CA ARG A 466 11.56 17.59 7.33
C ARG A 466 11.73 18.10 8.76
N ILE A 467 12.32 19.28 8.93
CA ILE A 467 12.43 19.93 10.26
C ILE A 467 11.03 20.22 10.84
N CYS A 468 10.09 20.72 10.03
CA CYS A 468 8.73 21.00 10.49
C CYS A 468 7.98 19.74 10.93
N GLU A 469 8.24 18.61 10.26
CA GLU A 469 7.66 17.30 10.54
C GLU A 469 8.24 16.68 11.82
N THR A 470 9.57 16.66 11.98
CA THR A 470 10.24 15.81 12.99
C THR A 470 10.82 16.55 14.20
N ALA A 471 11.01 17.88 14.15
CA ALA A 471 11.66 18.65 15.21
C ALA A 471 10.68 19.60 15.93
N PRO A 472 9.76 19.05 16.75
CA PRO A 472 8.57 19.73 17.21
C PRO A 472 8.83 20.95 18.10
N THR A 473 9.86 20.90 18.93
CA THR A 473 10.15 21.89 19.97
C THR A 473 11.21 22.92 19.55
N THR A 474 11.79 22.73 18.36
CA THR A 474 12.97 23.46 17.92
C THR A 474 12.64 24.76 17.18
N VAL A 475 11.55 24.78 16.39
CA VAL A 475 11.14 25.96 15.63
C VAL A 475 10.38 26.93 16.56
N ASP A 476 11.08 27.97 17.03
CA ASP A 476 10.47 29.00 17.86
C ASP A 476 9.43 29.83 17.08
N ALA A 477 8.22 29.91 17.64
CA ALA A 477 7.07 30.58 17.03
C ALA A 477 7.26 32.10 16.86
N GLN A 478 8.11 32.74 17.66
CA GLN A 478 8.32 34.19 17.62
C GLN A 478 9.55 34.55 16.78
N GLU A 479 10.63 33.77 16.88
CA GLU A 479 11.90 34.08 16.25
C GLU A 479 12.01 33.52 14.82
N HIS A 480 11.54 32.29 14.60
CA HIS A 480 11.83 31.55 13.37
C HIS A 480 10.63 31.39 12.45
N LEU A 481 9.43 31.25 13.01
CA LEU A 481 8.21 30.99 12.23
C LEU A 481 7.91 32.08 11.18
N PRO A 482 7.99 33.39 11.47
CA PRO A 482 7.68 34.42 10.48
C PRO A 482 8.64 34.41 9.27
N THR A 483 9.93 34.20 9.51
CA THR A 483 10.96 34.14 8.45
C THR A 483 10.85 32.87 7.64
N LEU A 484 10.56 31.73 8.29
CA LEU A 484 10.32 30.45 7.62
C LEU A 484 9.11 30.51 6.68
N ILE A 485 7.95 30.97 7.17
CA ILE A 485 6.74 31.13 6.36
C ILE A 485 7.01 32.06 5.17
N GLY A 486 7.69 33.19 5.42
CA GLY A 486 8.07 34.12 4.37
C GLY A 486 8.95 33.49 3.29
N ALA A 487 9.98 32.73 3.69
CA ALA A 487 10.87 32.04 2.75
C ALA A 487 10.14 30.97 1.92
N LEU A 488 9.26 30.18 2.54
CA LEU A 488 8.48 29.14 1.85
C LEU A 488 7.49 29.74 0.83
N PHE A 489 6.77 30.81 1.19
CA PHE A 489 5.86 31.48 0.25
C PHE A 489 6.60 32.19 -0.88
N ASN A 490 7.77 32.77 -0.60
CA ASN A 490 8.63 33.34 -1.64
C ASN A 490 9.14 32.25 -2.59
N GLY A 491 9.58 31.09 -2.05
CA GLY A 491 9.99 29.92 -2.81
C GLY A 491 8.88 29.42 -3.74
N LEU A 492 7.68 29.20 -3.18
CA LEU A 492 6.47 28.81 -3.91
C LEU A 492 6.13 29.79 -5.05
N SER A 493 6.34 31.08 -4.83
CA SER A 493 6.09 32.12 -5.83
C SER A 493 7.23 32.26 -6.85
N SER A 494 8.42 31.74 -6.57
CA SER A 494 9.62 31.99 -7.37
C SER A 494 9.74 31.09 -8.61
N HIS A 495 9.55 29.77 -8.46
CA HIS A 495 9.78 28.80 -9.52
C HIS A 495 8.90 27.55 -9.34
N PRO A 496 8.23 27.04 -10.39
CA PRO A 496 7.34 25.87 -10.29
C PRO A 496 8.01 24.62 -9.70
N LYS A 497 9.29 24.36 -10.04
CA LYS A 497 10.06 23.23 -9.48
C LYS A 497 10.14 23.23 -7.94
N MET A 498 10.10 24.39 -7.29
CA MET A 498 10.11 24.48 -5.82
C MET A 498 8.72 24.29 -5.18
N ALA A 499 7.66 24.25 -5.99
CA ALA A 499 6.29 24.27 -5.51
C ALA A 499 5.99 23.08 -4.61
N ALA A 500 6.36 21.87 -5.05
CA ALA A 500 6.13 20.64 -4.31
C ALA A 500 6.78 20.70 -2.92
N SER A 501 8.07 20.98 -2.85
CA SER A 501 8.83 21.06 -1.59
C SER A 501 8.34 22.17 -0.67
N CYS A 502 8.04 23.36 -1.22
CA CYS A 502 7.52 24.47 -0.43
C CYS A 502 6.11 24.17 0.10
N CYS A 503 5.23 23.60 -0.72
CA CYS A 503 3.89 23.21 -0.31
C CYS A 503 3.93 22.12 0.77
N TRP A 504 4.74 21.08 0.57
CA TRP A 504 4.91 20.02 1.56
C TRP A 504 5.40 20.57 2.91
N ALA A 505 6.42 21.45 2.88
CA ALA A 505 6.89 22.11 4.10
C ALA A 505 5.81 22.99 4.76
N LEU A 506 5.00 23.70 3.99
CA LEU A 506 3.89 24.52 4.50
C LEU A 506 2.76 23.67 5.10
N MET A 507 2.48 22.48 4.56
CA MET A 507 1.50 21.54 5.12
C MET A 507 1.98 20.99 6.47
N ASN A 508 3.22 20.50 6.55
CA ASN A 508 3.80 20.04 7.81
C ASN A 508 3.83 21.16 8.86
N LEU A 509 4.14 22.39 8.43
CA LEU A 509 4.08 23.57 9.29
C LEU A 509 2.65 23.86 9.78
N ALA A 510 1.64 23.72 8.92
CA ALA A 510 0.23 23.88 9.30
C ALA A 510 -0.20 22.87 10.38
N ASP A 511 0.12 21.58 10.18
CA ASP A 511 -0.17 20.51 11.13
C ASP A 511 0.58 20.73 12.46
N ARG A 512 1.86 21.10 12.36
CA ARG A 512 2.74 21.30 13.51
C ARG A 512 2.25 22.40 14.45
N PHE A 513 1.77 23.50 13.89
CA PHE A 513 1.36 24.70 14.64
C PHE A 513 -0.17 24.83 14.78
N ALA A 514 -0.91 23.74 14.58
CA ALA A 514 -2.37 23.69 14.75
C ALA A 514 -2.83 24.04 16.18
N GLY A 515 -2.02 23.69 17.19
CA GLY A 515 -2.36 23.83 18.60
C GLY A 515 -3.25 22.70 19.12
N GLU A 516 -3.68 22.80 20.37
CA GLU A 516 -4.60 21.82 20.98
C GLU A 516 -6.00 21.91 20.35
N PRO A 517 -6.74 20.77 20.23
CA PRO A 517 -8.10 20.77 19.74
C PRO A 517 -9.00 21.78 20.49
N GLY A 518 -9.67 22.65 19.74
CA GLY A 518 -10.54 23.69 20.31
C GLY A 518 -9.83 24.94 20.82
N CYS A 519 -8.53 25.13 20.55
CA CYS A 519 -7.82 26.35 20.93
C CYS A 519 -8.41 27.61 20.26
N HIS A 520 -8.42 28.72 21.01
CA HIS A 520 -8.92 29.99 20.49
C HIS A 520 -7.96 30.64 19.49
N THR A 521 -6.65 30.51 19.70
CA THR A 521 -5.60 31.06 18.84
C THR A 521 -4.44 30.08 18.80
N ASN A 522 -3.68 30.07 17.70
CA ASN A 522 -2.48 29.27 17.56
C ASN A 522 -1.34 30.11 16.92
N PRO A 523 -0.09 29.61 16.87
CA PRO A 523 1.02 30.37 16.30
C PRO A 523 0.84 30.79 14.84
N LEU A 524 -0.08 30.16 14.09
CA LEU A 524 -0.40 30.54 12.71
C LEU A 524 -1.45 31.64 12.60
N SER A 525 -2.23 31.91 13.66
CA SER A 525 -3.27 32.94 13.63
C SER A 525 -2.79 34.32 13.15
N PRO A 526 -1.62 34.84 13.58
CA PRO A 526 -1.11 36.13 13.08
C PRO A 526 -0.74 36.13 11.59
N HIS A 527 -0.52 34.95 11.00
CA HIS A 527 -0.06 34.77 9.63
C HIS A 527 -1.18 34.29 8.69
N PHE A 528 -2.30 33.81 9.24
CA PHE A 528 -3.35 33.12 8.52
C PHE A 528 -3.90 33.92 7.33
N GLU A 529 -4.36 35.15 7.55
CA GLU A 529 -4.96 35.99 6.50
C GLU A 529 -3.99 36.23 5.32
N LEU A 530 -2.71 36.49 5.62
CA LEU A 530 -1.69 36.71 4.61
C LEU A 530 -1.38 35.42 3.83
N SER A 531 -1.27 34.28 4.52
CA SER A 531 -1.04 32.97 3.91
C SER A 531 -2.15 32.60 2.94
N ILE A 532 -3.42 32.74 3.36
CA ILE A 532 -4.58 32.48 2.49
C ILE A 532 -4.55 33.39 1.25
N THR A 533 -4.23 34.67 1.45
CA THR A 533 -4.13 35.65 0.35
C THR A 533 -3.05 35.24 -0.66
N HIS A 534 -1.86 34.84 -0.21
CA HIS A 534 -0.80 34.38 -1.09
C HIS A 534 -1.18 33.10 -1.87
N LEU A 535 -1.77 32.10 -1.21
CA LEU A 535 -2.22 30.86 -1.86
C LEU A 535 -3.26 31.15 -2.97
N LEU A 536 -4.21 32.05 -2.69
CA LEU A 536 -5.21 32.47 -3.66
C LEU A 536 -4.59 33.23 -4.84
N GLN A 537 -3.54 34.02 -4.62
CA GLN A 537 -2.83 34.74 -5.69
C GLN A 537 -1.99 33.79 -6.55
N VAL A 538 -1.29 32.83 -5.94
CA VAL A 538 -0.48 31.83 -6.65
C VAL A 538 -1.34 30.99 -7.60
N THR A 539 -2.53 30.59 -7.15
CA THR A 539 -3.47 29.80 -7.96
C THR A 539 -4.08 30.56 -9.14
N GLU A 540 -4.11 31.90 -9.09
CA GLU A 540 -4.62 32.77 -10.18
C GLU A 540 -3.57 33.14 -11.23
N ARG A 541 -2.30 32.76 -11.02
CA ARG A 541 -1.23 33.05 -11.96
C ARG A 541 -1.47 32.39 -13.32
N GLY A 542 -1.23 33.16 -14.38
CA GLY A 542 -1.37 32.68 -15.76
C GLY A 542 -0.29 31.69 -16.17
N ASP A 543 0.86 31.71 -15.50
CA ASP A 543 1.99 30.80 -15.69
C ASP A 543 1.99 29.63 -14.68
N ALA A 544 1.04 29.59 -13.74
CA ALA A 544 0.90 28.43 -12.85
C ALA A 544 0.42 27.23 -13.66
N ASP A 545 1.24 26.18 -13.68
CA ASP A 545 0.84 24.87 -14.16
C ASP A 545 -0.17 24.23 -13.21
N ASN A 546 -0.69 23.07 -13.60
CA ASN A 546 -1.71 22.41 -12.80
C ASN A 546 -1.16 21.86 -11.49
N GLN A 547 0.09 21.39 -11.49
CA GLN A 547 0.75 20.83 -10.32
C GLN A 547 0.89 21.88 -9.20
N LEU A 548 1.33 23.10 -9.54
CA LEU A 548 1.41 24.21 -8.60
C LEU A 548 0.02 24.58 -8.06
N ARG A 549 -1.02 24.58 -8.90
CA ARG A 549 -2.39 24.88 -8.45
C ARG A 549 -2.90 23.83 -7.47
N THR A 550 -2.76 22.56 -7.79
CA THR A 550 -3.16 21.44 -6.93
C THR A 550 -2.43 21.51 -5.60
N ALA A 551 -1.10 21.65 -5.62
CA ALA A 551 -0.30 21.75 -4.40
C ALA A 551 -0.67 22.98 -3.55
N ALA A 552 -0.96 24.13 -4.17
CA ALA A 552 -1.39 25.31 -3.43
C ALA A 552 -2.77 25.15 -2.78
N TYR A 553 -3.70 24.42 -3.42
CA TYR A 553 -4.99 24.08 -2.82
C TYR A 553 -4.86 23.04 -1.69
N GLU A 554 -3.90 22.13 -1.77
CA GLU A 554 -3.59 21.22 -0.66
C GLU A 554 -3.03 21.96 0.56
N VAL A 555 -2.12 22.92 0.37
CA VAL A 555 -1.69 23.81 1.45
C VAL A 555 -2.87 24.58 2.03
N LEU A 556 -3.77 25.07 1.17
CA LEU A 556 -4.98 25.76 1.62
C LEU A 556 -5.86 24.86 2.50
N ASN A 557 -6.01 23.58 2.14
CA ASN A 557 -6.72 22.58 2.95
C ASN A 557 -6.06 22.40 4.32
N ALA A 558 -4.74 22.23 4.36
CA ALA A 558 -4.00 22.05 5.61
C ALA A 558 -4.15 23.28 6.53
N PHE A 559 -4.05 24.50 5.99
CA PHE A 559 -4.27 25.71 6.77
C PHE A 559 -5.71 25.82 7.30
N VAL A 560 -6.72 25.54 6.46
CA VAL A 560 -8.14 25.58 6.89
C VAL A 560 -8.41 24.57 8.00
N THR A 561 -7.94 23.34 7.82
CA THR A 561 -8.14 22.22 8.75
C THR A 561 -7.52 22.53 10.12
N ASN A 562 -6.32 23.09 10.12
CA ASN A 562 -5.54 23.41 11.33
C ASN A 562 -5.75 24.85 11.86
N SER A 563 -6.80 25.53 11.41
CA SER A 563 -7.08 26.91 11.84
C SER A 563 -7.63 26.98 13.28
N ALA A 564 -7.16 27.92 14.09
CA ALA A 564 -7.70 28.17 15.43
C ALA A 564 -9.05 28.92 15.41
N GLY A 565 -9.71 28.99 16.57
CA GLY A 565 -11.06 29.56 16.72
C GLY A 565 -11.20 31.03 16.27
N ASP A 566 -10.15 31.83 16.39
CA ASP A 566 -10.10 33.24 15.97
C ASP A 566 -10.16 33.43 14.44
N ASN A 567 -9.77 32.41 13.66
CA ASN A 567 -9.77 32.45 12.20
C ASN A 567 -11.05 31.89 11.54
N VAL A 568 -11.99 31.34 12.32
CA VAL A 568 -13.24 30.73 11.81
C VAL A 568 -14.04 31.72 10.94
N GLY A 569 -14.07 33.00 11.31
CA GLY A 569 -14.72 34.04 10.50
C GLY A 569 -14.05 34.28 9.14
N LEU A 570 -12.72 34.16 9.06
CA LEU A 570 -11.97 34.23 7.80
C LEU A 570 -12.23 33.00 6.93
N VAL A 571 -12.30 31.80 7.54
CA VAL A 571 -12.68 30.55 6.85
C VAL A 571 -14.08 30.66 6.23
N GLY A 572 -15.05 31.24 6.95
CA GLY A 572 -16.39 31.52 6.41
C GLY A 572 -16.43 32.59 5.30
N THR A 573 -15.40 33.43 5.19
CA THR A 573 -15.27 34.37 4.06
C THR A 573 -14.61 33.67 2.86
N LEU A 574 -13.59 32.86 3.11
CA LEU A 574 -12.88 32.06 2.11
C LEU A 574 -13.83 31.14 1.34
N SER A 575 -14.82 30.54 2.02
CA SER A 575 -15.83 29.69 1.38
C SER A 575 -16.54 30.36 0.20
N ASN A 576 -16.82 31.67 0.29
CA ASN A 576 -17.45 32.41 -0.80
C ASN A 576 -16.53 32.51 -2.03
N VAL A 577 -15.24 32.70 -1.80
CA VAL A 577 -14.22 32.80 -2.85
C VAL A 577 -14.06 31.45 -3.56
N ILE A 578 -13.95 30.37 -2.79
CA ILE A 578 -13.79 29.02 -3.35
C ILE A 578 -15.06 28.59 -4.10
N LEU A 579 -16.25 28.91 -3.60
CA LEU A 579 -17.51 28.66 -4.31
C LEU A 579 -17.59 29.43 -5.64
N GLU A 580 -17.19 30.70 -5.66
CA GLU A 580 -17.15 31.48 -6.92
C GLU A 580 -16.17 30.87 -7.93
N ARG A 581 -15.01 30.38 -7.48
CA ARG A 581 -14.04 29.70 -8.35
C ARG A 581 -14.58 28.37 -8.88
N LEU A 582 -15.26 27.59 -8.04
CA LEU A 582 -15.90 26.35 -8.43
C LEU A 582 -17.02 26.59 -9.47
N GLU A 583 -17.87 27.59 -9.25
CA GLU A 583 -18.89 28.03 -10.22
C GLU A 583 -18.28 28.41 -11.57
N LYS A 584 -17.19 29.18 -11.57
CA LYS A 584 -16.46 29.54 -12.81
C LYS A 584 -15.88 28.32 -13.50
N SER A 585 -15.35 27.35 -12.75
CA SER A 585 -14.79 26.12 -13.33
C SER A 585 -15.86 25.29 -14.07
N ILE A 586 -17.10 25.25 -13.58
CA ILE A 586 -18.19 24.53 -14.25
C ILE A 586 -18.51 25.18 -15.61
N ALA A 587 -18.45 26.52 -15.70
CA ALA A 587 -18.65 27.22 -16.97
C ALA A 587 -17.56 26.88 -18.01
N LEU A 588 -16.33 26.59 -17.56
CA LEU A 588 -15.22 26.18 -18.43
C LEU A 588 -15.41 24.80 -19.05
N GLN A 589 -16.32 23.96 -18.53
CA GLN A 589 -16.63 22.65 -19.10
C GLN A 589 -17.01 22.73 -20.59
N THR A 590 -17.67 23.83 -20.98
CA THR A 590 -18.08 24.07 -22.38
C THR A 590 -16.92 24.38 -23.33
N GLN A 591 -15.74 24.68 -22.78
CA GLN A 591 -14.54 25.06 -23.52
C GLN A 591 -13.53 23.90 -23.65
N VAL A 592 -13.81 22.75 -23.01
CA VAL A 592 -12.97 21.55 -23.08
C VAL A 592 -13.02 20.97 -24.49
N VAL A 593 -11.86 20.90 -25.16
CA VAL A 593 -11.74 20.33 -26.52
C VAL A 593 -10.89 19.07 -26.52
N SER A 594 -9.82 19.06 -25.73
CA SER A 594 -8.89 17.94 -25.63
C SER A 594 -9.11 17.09 -24.37
N VAL A 595 -8.53 15.88 -24.35
CA VAL A 595 -8.53 15.04 -23.14
C VAL A 595 -7.69 15.67 -22.03
N GLU A 596 -6.61 16.37 -22.40
CA GLU A 596 -5.75 17.11 -21.48
C GLU A 596 -6.51 18.26 -20.80
N ASP A 597 -7.24 19.07 -21.57
CA ASP A 597 -8.11 20.14 -21.05
C ASP A 597 -9.10 19.59 -20.03
N ARG A 598 -9.66 18.40 -20.32
CA ARG A 598 -10.61 17.73 -19.43
C ARG A 598 -9.95 17.32 -18.13
N LEU A 599 -8.78 16.67 -18.18
CA LEU A 599 -8.05 16.21 -17.00
C LEU A 599 -7.61 17.39 -16.13
N THR A 600 -7.07 18.45 -16.73
CA THR A 600 -6.69 19.68 -16.02
C THR A 600 -7.89 20.32 -15.31
N LEU A 601 -9.04 20.39 -15.99
CA LEU A 601 -10.26 20.94 -15.41
C LEU A 601 -10.80 20.06 -14.26
N GLU A 602 -10.79 18.73 -14.44
CA GLU A 602 -11.23 17.76 -13.43
C GLU A 602 -10.33 17.83 -12.18
N GLU A 603 -9.02 17.93 -12.33
CA GLU A 603 -8.07 18.13 -11.23
C GLU A 603 -8.36 19.43 -10.46
N MET A 604 -8.56 20.55 -11.17
CA MET A 604 -8.91 21.83 -10.53
C MET A 604 -10.25 21.76 -9.77
N GLN A 605 -11.28 21.12 -10.36
CA GLN A 605 -12.58 20.93 -9.73
C GLN A 605 -12.46 20.06 -8.47
N THR A 606 -11.62 19.03 -8.53
CA THR A 606 -11.32 18.14 -7.40
C THR A 606 -10.66 18.91 -6.25
N SER A 607 -9.61 19.69 -6.53
CA SER A 607 -8.93 20.51 -5.52
C SER A 607 -9.88 21.53 -4.88
N LEU A 608 -10.70 22.23 -5.68
CA LEU A 608 -11.67 23.20 -5.17
C LEU A 608 -12.76 22.55 -4.30
N ALA A 609 -13.29 21.40 -4.72
CA ALA A 609 -14.26 20.64 -3.94
C ALA A 609 -13.67 20.13 -2.62
N SER A 610 -12.39 19.73 -2.63
CA SER A 610 -11.64 19.35 -1.43
C SER A 610 -11.51 20.52 -0.43
N VAL A 611 -11.23 21.74 -0.91
CA VAL A 611 -11.23 22.94 -0.05
C VAL A 611 -12.60 23.23 0.54
N ILE A 612 -13.68 23.08 -0.23
CA ILE A 612 -15.04 23.20 0.31
C ILE A 612 -15.28 22.16 1.40
N MET A 613 -14.84 20.91 1.21
CA MET A 613 -14.96 19.86 2.23
C MET A 613 -14.24 20.26 3.53
N SER A 614 -12.98 20.68 3.47
CA SER A 614 -12.22 21.13 4.65
C SER A 614 -12.88 22.33 5.34
N ILE A 615 -13.43 23.28 4.58
CA ILE A 615 -14.18 24.41 5.11
C ILE A 615 -15.44 23.95 5.85
N VAL A 616 -16.22 23.03 5.26
CA VAL A 616 -17.43 22.48 5.88
C VAL A 616 -17.09 21.78 7.19
N GLN A 617 -16.05 20.94 7.19
CA GLN A 617 -15.58 20.24 8.38
C GLN A 617 -15.11 21.22 9.46
N ARG A 618 -14.45 22.31 9.08
CA ARG A 618 -13.95 23.32 10.02
C ARG A 618 -15.03 24.20 10.63
N LEU A 619 -16.05 24.56 9.84
CA LEU A 619 -17.17 25.41 10.27
C LEU A 619 -18.28 24.62 10.97
N GLU A 620 -18.36 23.31 10.75
CA GLU A 620 -19.41 22.44 11.30
C GLU A 620 -20.80 23.08 11.12
N GLY A 621 -21.58 23.24 12.20
CA GLY A 621 -22.91 23.83 12.18
C GLY A 621 -22.96 25.29 11.67
N ASP A 622 -21.86 26.03 11.69
CA ASP A 622 -21.81 27.42 11.20
C ASP A 622 -21.86 27.51 9.66
N ILE A 623 -21.75 26.39 8.94
CA ILE A 623 -21.91 26.35 7.47
C ILE A 623 -23.35 26.56 7.00
N ARG A 624 -24.34 26.43 7.90
CA ARG A 624 -25.80 26.49 7.58
C ARG A 624 -26.20 27.62 6.63
N PRO A 625 -25.71 28.88 6.77
CA PRO A 625 -26.09 29.97 5.87
C PRO A 625 -25.62 29.79 4.42
N GLN A 626 -24.59 28.98 4.18
CA GLN A 626 -24.01 28.75 2.86
C GLN A 626 -24.33 27.38 2.27
N ALA A 627 -24.87 26.46 3.07
CA ALA A 627 -25.18 25.09 2.69
C ALA A 627 -26.01 24.98 1.40
N ASP A 628 -27.02 25.85 1.21
CA ASP A 628 -27.86 25.84 0.00
C ASP A 628 -27.04 26.12 -1.27
N ARG A 629 -26.15 27.11 -1.22
CA ARG A 629 -25.27 27.45 -2.33
C ARG A 629 -24.27 26.34 -2.60
N ILE A 630 -23.67 25.76 -1.55
CA ILE A 630 -22.71 24.67 -1.69
C ILE A 630 -23.38 23.47 -2.36
N MET A 631 -24.53 23.01 -1.86
CA MET A 631 -25.26 21.89 -2.46
C MET A 631 -25.67 22.17 -3.90
N GLN A 632 -26.12 23.39 -4.21
CA GLN A 632 -26.45 23.76 -5.59
C GLN A 632 -25.25 23.63 -6.53
N VAL A 633 -24.07 24.11 -6.12
CA VAL A 633 -22.84 24.05 -6.93
C VAL A 633 -22.33 22.62 -7.07
N LEU A 634 -22.31 21.84 -5.99
CA LEU A 634 -21.87 20.45 -6.00
C LEU A 634 -22.77 19.55 -6.87
N LEU A 635 -24.10 19.71 -6.77
CA LEU A 635 -25.03 18.99 -7.63
C LEU A 635 -24.92 19.43 -9.09
N HIS A 636 -24.68 20.72 -9.35
CA HIS A 636 -24.44 21.19 -10.71
C HIS A 636 -23.17 20.57 -11.29
N LEU A 637 -22.10 20.50 -10.51
CA LEU A 637 -20.85 19.86 -10.92
C LEU A 637 -21.08 18.39 -11.30
N LEU A 638 -21.75 17.61 -10.44
CA LEU A 638 -22.12 16.21 -10.74
C LEU A 638 -22.93 16.05 -12.03
N SER A 639 -23.78 17.03 -12.35
CA SER A 639 -24.59 17.00 -13.58
C SER A 639 -23.79 17.25 -14.86
N THR A 640 -22.57 17.79 -14.76
CA THR A 640 -21.75 18.19 -15.90
C THR A 640 -20.59 17.25 -16.22
N VAL A 641 -20.18 16.41 -15.26
CA VAL A 641 -19.03 15.50 -15.41
C VAL A 641 -19.42 14.19 -16.12
N GLY A 642 -18.48 13.61 -16.85
CA GLY A 642 -18.68 12.35 -17.57
C GLY A 642 -18.54 11.11 -16.68
N ALA A 643 -18.96 9.95 -17.19
CA ALA A 643 -18.97 8.68 -16.44
C ALA A 643 -17.59 8.17 -15.97
N LYS A 644 -16.49 8.71 -16.51
CA LYS A 644 -15.10 8.33 -16.18
C LYS A 644 -14.32 9.45 -15.45
N SER A 645 -15.03 10.39 -14.86
CA SER A 645 -14.44 11.49 -14.10
C SER A 645 -14.18 11.04 -12.66
N SER A 646 -13.08 11.50 -12.06
CA SER A 646 -12.76 11.31 -10.62
C SER A 646 -13.42 12.37 -9.72
N VAL A 647 -13.91 13.47 -10.29
CA VAL A 647 -14.57 14.57 -9.56
C VAL A 647 -15.71 14.11 -8.63
N PRO A 648 -16.58 13.14 -9.03
CA PRO A 648 -17.64 12.66 -8.17
C PRO A 648 -17.18 12.16 -6.80
N ASP A 649 -15.98 11.56 -6.69
CA ASP A 649 -15.49 10.99 -5.43
C ASP A 649 -15.33 12.07 -4.36
N THR A 650 -14.65 13.18 -4.70
CA THR A 650 -14.47 14.31 -3.80
C THR A 650 -15.76 15.09 -3.55
N VAL A 651 -16.62 15.21 -4.57
CA VAL A 651 -17.93 15.85 -4.38
C VAL A 651 -18.81 15.06 -3.41
N PHE A 652 -18.80 13.74 -3.50
CA PHE A 652 -19.55 12.87 -2.58
C PHE A 652 -19.00 12.99 -1.15
N ALA A 653 -17.69 13.03 -0.97
CA ALA A 653 -17.07 13.27 0.33
C ALA A 653 -17.43 14.66 0.91
N ALA A 654 -17.47 15.70 0.08
CA ALA A 654 -17.93 17.02 0.48
C ALA A 654 -19.42 17.02 0.89
N ILE A 655 -20.29 16.33 0.14
CA ILE A 655 -21.71 16.17 0.48
C ILE A 655 -21.87 15.39 1.80
N GLY A 656 -21.07 14.35 2.03
CA GLY A 656 -21.05 13.61 3.30
C GLY A 656 -20.68 14.51 4.48
N SER A 657 -19.66 15.36 4.31
CA SER A 657 -19.29 16.36 5.32
C SER A 657 -20.40 17.37 5.59
N ILE A 658 -21.16 17.79 4.56
CA ILE A 658 -22.34 18.66 4.72
C ILE A 658 -23.46 17.94 5.46
N ALA A 659 -23.71 16.66 5.14
CA ALA A 659 -24.71 15.86 5.83
C ALA A 659 -24.41 15.79 7.33
N THR A 660 -23.16 15.50 7.70
CA THR A 660 -22.71 15.48 9.10
C THR A 660 -22.83 16.84 9.78
N ALA A 661 -22.50 17.94 9.10
CA ALA A 661 -22.56 19.29 9.66
C ALA A 661 -24.00 19.81 9.88
N LEU A 662 -24.93 19.43 9.01
CA LEU A 662 -26.32 19.87 9.06
C LEU A 662 -27.23 18.93 9.86
N GLU A 663 -26.82 17.66 10.00
CA GLU A 663 -27.60 16.58 10.59
C GLU A 663 -29.01 16.53 9.95
N ASP A 664 -30.02 16.51 10.79
CA ASP A 664 -31.45 16.56 10.52
C ASP A 664 -31.92 17.58 9.46
N ASP A 665 -31.18 18.67 9.25
CA ASP A 665 -31.50 19.72 8.27
C ASP A 665 -31.05 19.36 6.85
N PHE A 666 -30.22 18.34 6.66
CA PHE A 666 -29.78 17.86 5.34
C PHE A 666 -30.93 17.26 4.51
N ILE A 667 -32.04 16.88 5.15
CA ILE A 667 -33.19 16.21 4.53
C ILE A 667 -33.74 16.96 3.30
N LYS A 668 -33.65 18.30 3.30
CA LYS A 668 -34.14 19.15 2.20
C LYS A 668 -33.42 18.92 0.86
N TYR A 669 -32.24 18.31 0.86
CA TYR A 669 -31.46 18.05 -0.35
C TYR A 669 -31.64 16.63 -0.89
N MET A 670 -32.24 15.71 -0.12
CA MET A 670 -32.30 14.29 -0.46
C MET A 670 -33.03 14.01 -1.78
N ASP A 671 -34.16 14.69 -2.03
CA ASP A 671 -34.90 14.51 -3.29
C ASP A 671 -34.07 14.89 -4.53
N ALA A 672 -33.22 15.92 -4.42
CA ALA A 672 -32.36 16.37 -5.51
C ALA A 672 -31.07 15.53 -5.62
N PHE A 673 -30.56 15.01 -4.51
CA PHE A 673 -29.29 14.30 -4.46
C PHE A 673 -29.42 12.80 -4.77
N THR A 674 -30.50 12.15 -4.33
CA THR A 674 -30.69 10.70 -4.45
C THR A 674 -30.53 10.12 -5.86
N PRO A 675 -30.90 10.79 -6.97
CA PRO A 675 -30.63 10.26 -8.31
C PRO A 675 -29.13 10.01 -8.58
N TYR A 676 -28.26 10.90 -8.09
CA TYR A 676 -26.80 10.75 -8.23
C TYR A 676 -26.28 9.62 -7.34
N LEU A 677 -26.74 9.57 -6.08
CA LEU A 677 -26.36 8.52 -5.15
C LEU A 677 -26.78 7.13 -5.64
N TYR A 678 -28.00 6.98 -6.15
CA TYR A 678 -28.50 5.72 -6.71
C TYR A 678 -27.74 5.29 -7.97
N ASN A 679 -27.37 6.25 -8.83
CA ASN A 679 -26.55 5.95 -10.00
C ASN A 679 -25.17 5.42 -9.58
N ALA A 680 -24.52 6.06 -8.61
CA ALA A 680 -23.23 5.63 -8.08
C ALA A 680 -23.30 4.26 -7.39
N LEU A 681 -24.33 4.01 -6.57
CA LEU A 681 -24.57 2.70 -5.94
C LEU A 681 -24.82 1.58 -6.95
N GLY A 682 -25.41 1.90 -8.11
CA GLY A 682 -25.68 0.94 -9.17
C GLY A 682 -24.52 0.75 -10.16
N ASN A 683 -23.49 1.60 -10.10
CA ASN A 683 -22.40 1.58 -11.07
C ASN A 683 -21.30 0.60 -10.66
N GLN A 684 -21.51 -0.68 -10.98
CA GLN A 684 -20.55 -1.74 -10.69
C GLN A 684 -19.30 -1.71 -11.57
N GLU A 685 -19.29 -0.89 -12.63
CA GLU A 685 -18.15 -0.76 -13.55
C GLU A 685 -17.04 0.15 -12.99
N GLU A 686 -17.37 1.01 -12.02
CA GLU A 686 -16.43 1.93 -11.35
C GLU A 686 -16.37 1.64 -9.84
N PRO A 687 -15.52 0.68 -9.41
CA PRO A 687 -15.52 0.20 -8.04
C PRO A 687 -15.29 1.26 -6.95
N GLY A 688 -14.42 2.24 -7.23
CA GLY A 688 -14.09 3.32 -6.29
C GLY A 688 -15.31 4.18 -5.95
N LEU A 689 -16.03 4.65 -6.97
CA LEU A 689 -17.24 5.46 -6.81
C LEU A 689 -18.36 4.68 -6.11
N CYS A 690 -18.53 3.40 -6.44
CA CYS A 690 -19.49 2.54 -5.73
C CYS A 690 -19.16 2.42 -4.24
N SER A 691 -17.87 2.24 -3.89
CA SER A 691 -17.42 2.18 -2.50
C SER A 691 -17.67 3.49 -1.75
N MET A 692 -17.36 4.64 -2.39
CA MET A 692 -17.66 5.96 -1.84
C MET A 692 -19.16 6.16 -1.60
N ALA A 693 -20.00 5.74 -2.55
CA ALA A 693 -21.45 5.82 -2.42
C ALA A 693 -22.00 4.97 -1.27
N ILE A 694 -21.43 3.79 -1.01
CA ILE A 694 -21.79 2.95 0.14
C ILE A 694 -21.45 3.66 1.45
N GLY A 695 -20.25 4.23 1.57
CA GLY A 695 -19.84 5.02 2.73
C GLY A 695 -20.75 6.23 2.95
N LEU A 696 -21.12 6.93 1.88
CA LEU A 696 -22.02 8.08 1.94
C LEU A 696 -23.44 7.72 2.41
N VAL A 697 -23.94 6.51 2.10
CA VAL A 697 -25.20 6.03 2.68
C VAL A 697 -25.07 5.90 4.21
N SER A 698 -23.94 5.38 4.71
CA SER A 698 -23.68 5.33 6.15
C SER A 698 -23.63 6.72 6.79
N ASP A 699 -22.96 7.70 6.18
CA ASP A 699 -22.91 9.07 6.71
C ASP A 699 -24.29 9.73 6.74
N ILE A 700 -25.07 9.59 5.66
CA ILE A 700 -26.41 10.17 5.55
C ILE A 700 -27.39 9.50 6.52
N THR A 701 -27.31 8.17 6.69
CA THR A 701 -28.18 7.45 7.63
C THR A 701 -27.90 7.84 9.07
N ARG A 702 -26.64 8.00 9.45
CA ARG A 702 -26.24 8.53 10.77
C ARG A 702 -26.69 9.97 10.98
N SER A 703 -26.53 10.82 9.96
CA SER A 703 -26.84 12.25 10.05
C SER A 703 -28.34 12.55 10.12
N LEU A 704 -29.17 11.80 9.39
CA LEU A 704 -30.62 12.02 9.32
C LEU A 704 -31.43 11.20 10.32
N GLY A 705 -30.83 10.18 10.95
CA GLY A 705 -31.52 9.28 11.87
C GLY A 705 -32.82 8.73 11.27
N GLU A 706 -33.92 8.81 12.02
CA GLU A 706 -35.22 8.26 11.60
C GLU A 706 -35.77 8.90 10.31
N LYS A 707 -35.36 10.12 9.94
CA LYS A 707 -35.84 10.82 8.73
C LYS A 707 -35.39 10.14 7.43
N ILE A 708 -34.40 9.25 7.48
CA ILE A 708 -33.92 8.52 6.31
C ILE A 708 -34.86 7.41 5.84
N GLN A 709 -35.81 7.00 6.68
CA GLN A 709 -36.69 5.84 6.44
C GLN A 709 -37.31 5.77 5.03
N PRO A 710 -37.80 6.88 4.42
CA PRO A 710 -38.41 6.82 3.09
C PRO A 710 -37.46 6.40 1.96
N TYR A 711 -36.14 6.52 2.16
CA TYR A 711 -35.12 6.22 1.16
C TYR A 711 -34.48 4.83 1.34
N CYS A 712 -34.69 4.20 2.50
CA CYS A 712 -34.03 2.94 2.86
C CYS A 712 -34.42 1.77 1.97
N ASP A 713 -35.65 1.69 1.46
CA ASP A 713 -36.04 0.62 0.53
C ASP A 713 -35.15 0.63 -0.72
N ALA A 714 -34.86 1.81 -1.26
CA ALA A 714 -33.97 1.96 -2.41
C ALA A 714 -32.53 1.56 -2.05
N PHE A 715 -31.99 2.07 -0.93
CA PHE A 715 -30.65 1.72 -0.47
C PHE A 715 -30.48 0.22 -0.29
N MET A 716 -31.40 -0.43 0.43
CA MET A 716 -31.35 -1.87 0.67
C MET A 716 -31.37 -2.66 -0.64
N ASN A 717 -32.18 -2.24 -1.63
CA ASN A 717 -32.21 -2.90 -2.93
C ASN A 717 -30.87 -2.80 -3.69
N TYR A 718 -30.24 -1.61 -3.73
CA TYR A 718 -28.93 -1.45 -4.36
C TYR A 718 -27.83 -2.25 -3.64
N LEU A 719 -27.77 -2.15 -2.32
CA LEU A 719 -26.79 -2.87 -1.49
C LEU A 719 -26.91 -4.39 -1.66
N LEU A 720 -28.13 -4.94 -1.62
CA LEU A 720 -28.38 -6.37 -1.82
C LEU A 720 -28.07 -6.82 -3.26
N ASN A 721 -28.29 -5.98 -4.27
CA ASN A 721 -27.93 -6.29 -5.65
C ASN A 721 -26.41 -6.33 -5.84
N ASN A 722 -25.66 -5.41 -5.20
CA ASN A 722 -24.21 -5.41 -5.25
C ASN A 722 -23.61 -6.69 -4.63
N LEU A 723 -24.21 -7.23 -3.57
CA LEU A 723 -23.80 -8.50 -2.97
C LEU A 723 -24.01 -9.73 -3.88
N ARG A 724 -24.88 -9.64 -4.89
CA ARG A 724 -25.14 -10.74 -5.84
C ARG A 724 -24.16 -10.76 -7.03
N SER A 725 -23.36 -9.71 -7.20
CA SER A 725 -22.45 -9.59 -8.34
C SER A 725 -21.23 -10.49 -8.17
N ASN A 726 -20.97 -11.34 -9.16
CA ASN A 726 -19.75 -12.15 -9.20
C ASN A 726 -18.52 -11.34 -9.66
N GLN A 727 -18.71 -10.15 -10.22
CA GLN A 727 -17.64 -9.28 -10.76
C GLN A 727 -17.05 -8.35 -9.70
N LEU A 728 -17.88 -7.82 -8.78
CA LEU A 728 -17.44 -6.93 -7.70
C LEU A 728 -16.68 -7.65 -6.57
N GLY A 729 -16.58 -8.97 -6.67
CA GLY A 729 -15.83 -9.81 -5.77
C GLY A 729 -16.19 -9.61 -4.30
N ASN A 730 -15.17 -9.83 -3.47
CA ASN A 730 -15.23 -9.72 -2.03
C ASN A 730 -15.08 -8.27 -1.54
N GLN A 731 -14.67 -7.35 -2.42
CA GLN A 731 -14.19 -6.01 -2.06
C GLN A 731 -15.19 -5.14 -1.28
N PHE A 732 -16.46 -5.11 -1.67
CA PHE A 732 -17.45 -4.24 -1.01
C PHE A 732 -18.21 -4.88 0.13
N LYS A 733 -18.12 -6.20 0.28
CA LYS A 733 -18.93 -6.92 1.26
C LYS A 733 -18.77 -6.33 2.66
N PRO A 734 -17.56 -6.07 3.20
CA PRO A 734 -17.41 -5.50 4.53
C PRO A 734 -18.18 -4.19 4.72
N ALA A 735 -18.01 -3.23 3.80
CA ALA A 735 -18.64 -1.91 3.85
C ALA A 735 -20.17 -1.98 3.73
N ILE A 736 -20.68 -2.85 2.85
CA ILE A 736 -22.14 -3.06 2.71
C ILE A 736 -22.73 -3.61 4.01
N LEU A 737 -22.05 -4.56 4.66
CA LEU A 737 -22.53 -5.14 5.92
C LEU A 737 -22.53 -4.10 7.04
N GLN A 738 -21.47 -3.29 7.16
CA GLN A 738 -21.45 -2.17 8.10
C GLN A 738 -22.62 -1.20 7.85
N CYS A 739 -22.88 -0.87 6.59
CA CYS A 739 -23.99 0.00 6.18
C CYS A 739 -25.38 -0.56 6.59
N PHE A 740 -25.57 -1.88 6.57
CA PHE A 740 -26.80 -2.48 7.11
C PHE A 740 -26.97 -2.19 8.61
N GLY A 741 -25.89 -2.20 9.38
CA GLY A 741 -25.89 -1.82 10.80
C GLY A 741 -26.32 -0.37 11.00
N ASP A 742 -25.75 0.55 10.23
CA ASP A 742 -26.09 1.98 10.29
C ASP A 742 -27.56 2.24 9.93
N ILE A 743 -28.06 1.62 8.84
CA ILE A 743 -29.47 1.70 8.45
C ILE A 743 -30.37 1.15 9.55
N ALA A 744 -30.01 0.00 10.16
CA ALA A 744 -30.79 -0.60 11.23
C ALA A 744 -30.91 0.34 12.43
N GLN A 745 -29.80 0.93 12.88
CA GLN A 745 -29.82 1.90 13.98
C GLN A 745 -30.67 3.13 13.66
N ALA A 746 -30.59 3.63 12.43
CA ALA A 746 -31.32 4.83 12.00
C ALA A 746 -32.85 4.62 11.94
N ILE A 747 -33.34 3.49 11.42
CA ILE A 747 -34.79 3.27 11.22
C ILE A 747 -35.46 2.41 12.31
N GLY A 748 -34.66 1.88 13.25
CA GLY A 748 -35.12 1.12 14.40
C GLY A 748 -36.04 -0.05 14.02
N GLY A 749 -37.27 -0.03 14.55
CA GLY A 749 -38.25 -1.10 14.37
C GLY A 749 -38.72 -1.32 12.93
N HIS A 750 -38.48 -0.38 12.00
CA HIS A 750 -38.79 -0.56 10.58
C HIS A 750 -37.85 -1.57 9.89
N PHE A 751 -36.67 -1.80 10.49
CA PHE A 751 -35.68 -2.73 9.95
C PHE A 751 -36.12 -4.20 10.00
N GLU A 752 -37.19 -4.53 10.73
CA GLU A 752 -37.83 -5.85 10.71
C GLU A 752 -38.08 -6.36 9.28
N THR A 753 -38.43 -5.46 8.36
CA THR A 753 -38.68 -5.74 6.93
C THR A 753 -37.48 -6.43 6.26
N TYR A 754 -36.26 -6.06 6.65
CA TYR A 754 -35.03 -6.53 6.01
C TYR A 754 -34.29 -7.58 6.84
N LEU A 755 -34.58 -7.66 8.14
CA LEU A 755 -33.80 -8.45 9.11
C LEU A 755 -33.57 -9.89 8.67
N THR A 756 -34.59 -10.57 8.13
CA THR A 756 -34.45 -11.98 7.71
C THR A 756 -33.47 -12.14 6.56
N VAL A 757 -33.52 -11.24 5.56
CA VAL A 757 -32.63 -11.29 4.39
C VAL A 757 -31.20 -10.92 4.80
N VAL A 758 -31.05 -9.86 5.61
CA VAL A 758 -29.74 -9.42 6.12
C VAL A 758 -29.11 -10.51 6.97
N ALA A 759 -29.85 -11.13 7.89
CA ALA A 759 -29.35 -12.22 8.71
C ALA A 759 -28.82 -13.41 7.89
N GLN A 760 -29.52 -13.80 6.80
CA GLN A 760 -29.05 -14.85 5.89
C GLN A 760 -27.74 -14.47 5.20
N VAL A 761 -27.60 -13.21 4.77
CA VAL A 761 -26.36 -12.70 4.18
C VAL A 761 -25.22 -12.74 5.20
N LEU A 762 -25.45 -12.28 6.44
CA LEU A 762 -24.44 -12.30 7.51
C LEU A 762 -23.98 -13.72 7.85
N GLN A 763 -24.90 -14.68 7.90
CA GLN A 763 -24.60 -16.10 8.11
C GLN A 763 -23.81 -16.71 6.95
N GLN A 764 -24.10 -16.35 5.71
CA GLN A 764 -23.32 -16.81 4.58
C GLN A 764 -21.90 -16.23 4.62
N ALA A 765 -21.77 -14.93 4.88
CA ALA A 765 -20.49 -14.23 4.97
C ALA A 765 -19.61 -14.76 6.10
N SER A 766 -20.19 -15.19 7.23
CA SER A 766 -19.44 -15.74 8.36
C SER A 766 -18.76 -17.07 8.08
N THR A 767 -19.16 -17.78 7.02
CA THR A 767 -18.52 -19.05 6.60
C THR A 767 -17.23 -18.87 5.82
N VAL A 768 -16.92 -17.64 5.40
CA VAL A 768 -15.68 -17.34 4.69
C VAL A 768 -14.51 -17.46 5.67
N SER A 769 -13.61 -18.40 5.41
CA SER A 769 -12.39 -18.63 6.18
C SER A 769 -11.17 -18.69 5.27
N ILE A 770 -10.00 -18.51 5.88
CA ILE A 770 -8.71 -18.70 5.20
C ILE A 770 -8.58 -20.20 4.88
N ALA A 771 -8.32 -20.54 3.63
CA ALA A 771 -8.10 -21.92 3.19
C ALA A 771 -6.61 -22.32 3.18
N THR A 772 -5.71 -21.32 3.19
CA THR A 772 -4.26 -21.51 3.07
C THR A 772 -3.56 -20.43 3.89
N ASP A 773 -2.68 -20.83 4.81
CA ASP A 773 -1.86 -19.91 5.60
C ASP A 773 -0.87 -19.16 4.69
N GLY A 774 -0.71 -17.84 4.87
CA GLY A 774 0.28 -17.02 4.16
C GLY A 774 -0.25 -16.00 3.14
N ASN A 775 -1.55 -15.96 2.82
CA ASN A 775 -2.12 -14.89 2.00
C ASN A 775 -2.58 -13.71 2.88
N PHE A 776 -1.68 -12.75 3.14
CA PHE A 776 -1.94 -11.57 3.98
C PHE A 776 -3.12 -10.72 3.50
N GLU A 777 -3.28 -10.50 2.19
CA GLU A 777 -4.43 -9.75 1.65
C GLU A 777 -5.77 -10.44 1.98
N MET A 778 -5.81 -11.78 1.89
CA MET A 778 -7.01 -12.53 2.26
C MET A 778 -7.25 -12.51 3.78
N MET A 779 -6.18 -12.49 4.59
CA MET A 779 -6.30 -12.35 6.05
C MET A 779 -6.90 -10.99 6.44
N ASP A 780 -6.42 -9.91 5.84
CA ASP A 780 -6.95 -8.56 6.05
C ASP A 780 -8.40 -8.45 5.58
N TYR A 781 -8.70 -9.04 4.41
CA TYR A 781 -10.06 -9.10 3.90
C TYR A 781 -11.01 -9.86 4.84
N VAL A 782 -10.64 -11.05 5.31
CA VAL A 782 -11.47 -11.84 6.24
C VAL A 782 -11.68 -11.10 7.55
N THR A 783 -10.65 -10.42 8.05
CA THR A 783 -10.73 -9.61 9.26
C THR A 783 -11.71 -8.44 9.10
N SER A 784 -11.58 -7.69 7.99
CA SER A 784 -12.50 -6.60 7.63
C SER A 784 -13.93 -7.11 7.45
N LEU A 785 -14.12 -8.25 6.77
CA LEU A 785 -15.43 -8.87 6.58
C LEU A 785 -16.09 -9.22 7.91
N ARG A 786 -15.35 -9.82 8.85
CA ARG A 786 -15.85 -10.15 10.18
C ARG A 786 -16.20 -8.91 10.99
N GLU A 787 -15.43 -7.83 10.85
CA GLU A 787 -15.74 -6.55 11.49
C GLU A 787 -17.06 -5.98 10.97
N GLY A 788 -17.25 -5.95 9.64
CA GLY A 788 -18.51 -5.54 9.02
C GLY A 788 -19.71 -6.42 9.45
N ILE A 789 -19.52 -7.73 9.64
CA ILE A 789 -20.56 -8.62 10.17
C ILE A 789 -20.92 -8.25 11.63
N MET A 790 -19.92 -7.98 12.47
CA MET A 790 -20.14 -7.59 13.86
C MET A 790 -20.86 -6.24 13.96
N ASP A 791 -20.47 -5.25 13.16
CA ASP A 791 -21.13 -3.94 13.09
C ASP A 791 -22.59 -4.05 12.62
N ALA A 792 -22.86 -4.92 11.64
CA ALA A 792 -24.21 -5.19 11.18
C ALA A 792 -25.09 -5.77 12.30
N TRP A 793 -24.57 -6.77 13.02
CA TRP A 793 -25.28 -7.37 14.15
C TRP A 793 -25.49 -6.38 15.29
N ASP A 794 -24.46 -5.59 15.62
CA ASP A 794 -24.55 -4.51 16.62
C ASP A 794 -25.73 -3.60 16.31
N GLY A 795 -25.80 -3.06 15.09
CA GLY A 795 -26.90 -2.20 14.67
C GLY A 795 -28.27 -2.88 14.70
N CYS A 796 -28.37 -4.12 14.22
CA CYS A 796 -29.63 -4.88 14.25
C CYS A 796 -30.13 -5.12 15.69
N ILE A 797 -29.23 -5.51 16.61
CA ILE A 797 -29.57 -5.79 18.01
C ILE A 797 -30.05 -4.52 18.70
N VAL A 798 -29.32 -3.42 18.54
CA VAL A 798 -29.69 -2.12 19.10
C VAL A 798 -31.04 -1.65 18.58
N ALA A 799 -31.29 -1.77 17.27
CA ALA A 799 -32.54 -1.40 16.62
C ALA A 799 -33.75 -2.24 17.11
N MET A 800 -33.58 -3.55 17.25
CA MET A 800 -34.64 -4.43 17.76
C MET A 800 -34.87 -4.24 19.26
N LYS A 801 -33.81 -3.91 20.03
CA LYS A 801 -33.92 -3.55 21.46
C LYS A 801 -34.73 -2.28 21.66
N SER A 802 -34.36 -1.19 20.98
CA SER A 802 -35.02 0.11 21.12
C SER A 802 -36.49 0.07 20.70
N SER A 803 -36.84 -0.81 19.76
CA SER A 803 -38.22 -0.99 19.27
C SER A 803 -39.04 -2.05 20.00
N GLY A 804 -38.49 -2.71 21.03
CA GLY A 804 -39.19 -3.75 21.79
C GLY A 804 -39.43 -5.06 21.01
N LYS A 805 -38.64 -5.31 19.96
CA LYS A 805 -38.75 -6.47 19.04
C LYS A 805 -37.59 -7.46 19.17
N THR A 806 -36.94 -7.53 20.34
CA THR A 806 -35.76 -8.40 20.57
C THR A 806 -36.01 -9.88 20.29
N GLN A 807 -37.26 -10.35 20.36
CA GLN A 807 -37.66 -11.70 20.00
C GLN A 807 -37.30 -12.09 18.55
N LEU A 808 -37.19 -11.12 17.65
CA LEU A 808 -36.78 -11.35 16.26
C LEU A 808 -35.29 -11.72 16.11
N ILE A 809 -34.46 -11.42 17.10
CA ILE A 809 -33.03 -11.77 17.10
C ILE A 809 -32.79 -13.21 17.57
N VAL A 810 -33.70 -13.76 18.38
CA VAL A 810 -33.56 -15.09 19.02
C VAL A 810 -33.18 -16.22 18.03
N PRO A 811 -33.77 -16.32 16.82
CA PRO A 811 -33.41 -17.37 15.86
C PRO A 811 -31.96 -17.33 15.37
N PHE A 812 -31.24 -16.22 15.58
CA PHE A 812 -29.90 -15.99 15.06
C PHE A 812 -28.80 -16.05 16.13
N LEU A 813 -29.15 -16.23 17.40
CA LEU A 813 -28.20 -16.24 18.52
C LEU A 813 -27.09 -17.28 18.35
N ASP A 814 -27.44 -18.51 17.96
CA ASP A 814 -26.47 -19.58 17.71
C ASP A 814 -25.39 -19.14 16.71
N SER A 815 -25.79 -18.54 15.58
CA SER A 815 -24.85 -18.09 14.56
C SER A 815 -23.96 -16.93 15.03
N ILE A 816 -24.49 -16.01 15.84
CA ILE A 816 -23.71 -14.87 16.36
C ILE A 816 -22.64 -15.36 17.34
N PHE A 817 -23.02 -16.24 18.28
CA PHE A 817 -22.07 -16.78 19.26
C PHE A 817 -21.03 -17.70 18.62
N GLU A 818 -21.40 -18.45 17.58
CA GLU A 818 -20.45 -19.28 16.82
C GLU A 818 -19.41 -18.42 16.10
N LEU A 819 -19.81 -17.30 15.49
CA LEU A 819 -18.86 -16.37 14.88
C LEU A 819 -17.94 -15.72 15.91
N LEU A 820 -18.46 -15.29 17.07
CA LEU A 820 -17.63 -14.79 18.18
C LEU A 820 -16.59 -15.84 18.64
N ARG A 821 -16.96 -17.11 18.62
CA ARG A 821 -16.05 -18.22 18.95
C ARG A 821 -14.95 -18.38 17.90
N ILE A 822 -15.30 -18.32 16.61
CA ILE A 822 -14.35 -18.35 15.49
C ILE A 822 -13.36 -17.18 15.60
N ILE A 823 -13.87 -15.96 15.83
CA ILE A 823 -13.04 -14.77 16.02
C ILE A 823 -12.08 -14.95 17.18
N HIS A 824 -12.52 -15.52 18.32
CA HIS A 824 -11.64 -15.75 19.46
C HIS A 824 -10.50 -16.75 19.16
N SER A 825 -10.77 -17.78 18.37
CA SER A 825 -9.78 -18.81 18.04
C SER A 825 -8.77 -18.38 16.98
N ASP A 826 -9.04 -17.30 16.25
CA ASP A 826 -8.16 -16.79 15.20
C ASP A 826 -7.04 -15.92 15.81
N SER A 827 -5.80 -16.09 15.36
CA SER A 827 -4.68 -15.22 15.75
C SER A 827 -4.77 -13.86 15.08
N ASN A 828 -5.35 -13.79 13.88
CA ASN A 828 -5.43 -12.58 13.06
C ASN A 828 -6.66 -11.76 13.44
N ARG A 829 -6.48 -10.79 14.34
CA ARG A 829 -7.55 -9.97 14.91
C ARG A 829 -7.11 -8.51 14.99
N THR A 830 -7.94 -7.61 14.47
CA THR A 830 -7.74 -6.16 14.59
C THR A 830 -8.39 -5.61 15.86
N GLU A 831 -7.94 -4.43 16.30
CA GLU A 831 -8.59 -3.68 17.40
C GLU A 831 -10.08 -3.42 17.07
N GLY A 832 -10.38 -3.04 15.83
CA GLY A 832 -11.75 -2.79 15.34
C GLY A 832 -12.65 -4.00 15.52
N LEU A 833 -12.25 -5.16 15.00
CA LEU A 833 -12.97 -6.42 15.13
C LEU A 833 -13.24 -6.80 16.60
N LEU A 834 -12.25 -6.67 17.48
CA LEU A 834 -12.41 -6.99 18.91
C LEU A 834 -13.32 -5.99 19.62
N ARG A 835 -13.26 -4.70 19.27
CA ARG A 835 -14.17 -3.68 19.77
C ARG A 835 -15.61 -3.99 19.39
N SER A 836 -15.88 -4.26 18.11
CA SER A 836 -17.23 -4.59 17.62
C SER A 836 -17.75 -5.91 18.22
N SER A 837 -16.89 -6.92 18.35
CA SER A 837 -17.22 -8.18 19.04
C SER A 837 -17.62 -7.95 20.50
N CYS A 838 -16.86 -7.14 21.24
CA CYS A 838 -17.22 -6.76 22.61
C CYS A 838 -18.52 -5.95 22.66
N GLY A 839 -18.75 -5.08 21.68
CA GLY A 839 -20.00 -4.34 21.47
C GLY A 839 -21.20 -5.29 21.42
N VAL A 840 -21.19 -6.21 20.45
CA VAL A 840 -22.25 -7.22 20.24
C VAL A 840 -22.51 -8.04 21.49
N ILE A 841 -21.46 -8.48 22.20
CA ILE A 841 -21.60 -9.24 23.46
C ILE A 841 -22.40 -8.45 24.50
N GLY A 842 -22.05 -7.17 24.70
CA GLY A 842 -22.73 -6.33 25.67
C GLY A 842 -24.16 -5.99 25.23
N ASP A 843 -24.38 -5.73 23.94
CA ASP A 843 -25.70 -5.38 23.40
C ASP A 843 -26.67 -6.57 23.42
N LEU A 844 -26.20 -7.80 23.16
CA LEU A 844 -27.00 -9.01 23.39
C LEU A 844 -27.38 -9.18 24.86
N ALA A 845 -26.45 -8.93 25.77
CA ALA A 845 -26.72 -9.04 27.20
C ALA A 845 -27.72 -7.99 27.68
N GLU A 846 -27.70 -6.77 27.13
CA GLU A 846 -28.70 -5.74 27.41
C GLU A 846 -30.05 -6.01 26.75
N ALA A 847 -30.08 -6.62 25.56
CA ALA A 847 -31.31 -6.97 24.85
C ALA A 847 -32.13 -8.06 25.57
N PHE A 848 -31.47 -8.91 26.37
CA PHE A 848 -32.11 -10.03 27.09
C PHE A 848 -31.75 -10.06 28.59
N PRO A 849 -32.08 -9.00 29.37
CA PRO A 849 -31.47 -8.73 30.67
C PRO A 849 -31.81 -9.73 31.78
N ASN A 850 -32.84 -10.57 31.61
CA ASN A 850 -33.37 -11.45 32.66
C ASN A 850 -32.64 -12.80 32.79
N GLY A 851 -31.49 -12.99 32.12
CA GLY A 851 -30.79 -14.28 32.14
C GLY A 851 -31.40 -15.35 31.23
N GLU A 852 -32.24 -14.95 30.28
CA GLU A 852 -32.96 -15.84 29.34
C GLU A 852 -32.00 -16.71 28.50
N PHE A 853 -30.81 -16.18 28.21
CA PHE A 853 -29.77 -16.82 27.39
C PHE A 853 -28.46 -17.02 28.16
N ARG A 854 -28.53 -17.18 29.48
CA ARG A 854 -27.36 -17.31 30.38
C ARG A 854 -26.36 -18.40 29.97
N GLU A 855 -26.82 -19.49 29.35
CA GLU A 855 -25.93 -20.58 28.96
C GLU A 855 -24.89 -20.15 27.91
N TYR A 856 -25.25 -19.28 26.96
CA TYR A 856 -24.28 -18.74 26.00
C TYR A 856 -23.21 -17.89 26.69
N PHE A 857 -23.61 -17.04 27.65
CA PHE A 857 -22.70 -16.16 28.38
C PHE A 857 -21.79 -16.86 29.40
N ARG A 858 -22.02 -18.15 29.68
CA ARG A 858 -21.15 -18.95 30.54
C ARG A 858 -19.91 -19.51 29.84
N HIS A 859 -19.86 -19.46 28.51
CA HIS A 859 -18.70 -19.97 27.79
C HIS A 859 -17.44 -19.14 28.11
N ASP A 860 -16.37 -19.82 28.51
CA ASP A 860 -15.13 -19.18 29.00
C ASP A 860 -14.48 -18.25 27.98
N PHE A 861 -14.64 -18.54 26.68
CA PHE A 861 -14.04 -17.77 25.59
C PHE A 861 -14.50 -16.30 25.59
N LEU A 862 -15.75 -16.00 25.97
CA LEU A 862 -16.27 -14.63 26.04
C LEU A 862 -15.58 -13.83 27.15
N THR A 863 -15.35 -14.48 28.29
CA THR A 863 -14.62 -13.87 29.42
C THR A 863 -13.14 -13.71 29.09
N ALA A 864 -12.55 -14.66 28.35
CA ALA A 864 -11.18 -14.57 27.88
C ALA A 864 -11.00 -13.41 26.88
N MET A 865 -11.84 -13.35 25.85
CA MET A 865 -11.82 -12.31 24.81
C MET A 865 -11.95 -10.90 25.42
N THR A 866 -12.93 -10.67 26.28
CA THR A 866 -13.13 -9.35 26.93
C THR A 866 -12.00 -9.01 27.91
N ARG A 867 -11.36 -10.00 28.53
CA ARG A 867 -10.20 -9.78 29.41
C ARG A 867 -8.97 -9.39 28.61
N GLU A 868 -8.69 -10.10 27.53
CA GLU A 868 -7.58 -9.86 26.61
C GLU A 868 -7.68 -8.46 25.99
N THR A 869 -8.81 -8.15 25.37
CA THR A 869 -9.08 -6.85 24.74
C THR A 869 -8.92 -5.67 25.72
N ARG A 870 -9.33 -5.84 26.97
CA ARG A 870 -9.19 -4.81 28.01
C ARG A 870 -7.74 -4.64 28.50
N ALA A 871 -6.97 -5.74 28.52
CA ALA A 871 -5.63 -5.79 29.10
C ALA A 871 -4.56 -5.23 28.15
N ASN A 872 -4.82 -5.29 26.83
CA ASN A 872 -3.95 -4.69 25.83
C ASN A 872 -3.84 -3.17 26.03
N GLN A 873 -2.62 -2.66 26.21
CA GLN A 873 -2.36 -1.22 26.44
C GLN A 873 -2.27 -0.43 25.15
N ASP A 874 -2.01 -1.09 24.03
CA ASP A 874 -1.86 -0.46 22.71
C ASP A 874 -3.22 -0.07 22.13
N PHE A 875 -4.29 -0.69 22.61
CA PHE A 875 -5.66 -0.36 22.20
C PHE A 875 -6.14 0.98 22.76
N LEU A 876 -6.91 1.69 21.94
CA LEU A 876 -7.53 2.95 22.33
C LEU A 876 -8.41 2.79 23.58
N SER A 877 -8.50 3.86 24.37
CA SER A 877 -9.32 3.91 25.60
C SER A 877 -10.76 3.43 25.35
N ARG A 878 -11.35 3.85 24.22
CA ARG A 878 -12.69 3.45 23.77
C ARG A 878 -12.89 1.94 23.64
N THR A 879 -11.89 1.23 23.12
CA THR A 879 -11.93 -0.22 22.92
C THR A 879 -11.84 -0.93 24.25
N ARG A 880 -10.94 -0.47 25.13
CA ARG A 880 -10.76 -1.01 26.49
C ARG A 880 -11.98 -0.77 27.37
N ASP A 881 -12.66 0.37 27.21
CA ASP A 881 -13.90 0.70 27.91
C ASP A 881 -15.08 -0.13 27.41
N THR A 882 -15.18 -0.36 26.10
CA THR A 882 -16.18 -1.26 25.49
C THR A 882 -15.99 -2.69 26.02
N ALA A 883 -14.76 -3.21 26.04
CA ALA A 883 -14.46 -4.52 26.61
C ALA A 883 -14.76 -4.61 28.11
N ARG A 884 -14.52 -3.53 28.87
CA ARG A 884 -14.86 -3.45 30.30
C ARG A 884 -16.37 -3.49 30.52
N TRP A 885 -17.13 -2.75 29.72
CA TRP A 885 -18.59 -2.75 29.76
C TRP A 885 -19.15 -4.14 29.39
N ALA A 886 -18.71 -4.73 28.28
CA ALA A 886 -19.14 -6.06 27.85
C ALA A 886 -18.92 -7.12 28.94
N ARG A 887 -17.75 -7.12 29.59
CA ARG A 887 -17.44 -8.02 30.70
C ARG A 887 -18.39 -7.85 31.89
N GLU A 888 -18.81 -6.63 32.19
CA GLU A 888 -19.77 -6.39 33.27
C GLU A 888 -21.16 -6.91 32.92
N GLN A 889 -21.58 -6.78 31.65
CA GLN A 889 -22.84 -7.35 31.17
C GLN A 889 -22.83 -8.89 31.22
N ILE A 890 -21.71 -9.54 30.88
CA ILE A 890 -21.53 -11.00 31.05
C ILE A 890 -21.79 -11.40 32.52
N LYS A 891 -21.21 -10.68 33.49
CA LYS A 891 -21.40 -11.01 34.92
C LYS A 891 -22.86 -10.87 35.36
N ARG A 892 -23.56 -9.84 34.87
CA ARG A 892 -24.98 -9.61 35.15
C ARG A 892 -25.82 -10.77 34.61
N GLN A 893 -25.58 -11.19 33.38
CA GLN A 893 -26.24 -12.36 32.77
C GLN A 893 -25.97 -13.66 33.54
N VAL A 894 -24.74 -13.87 34.01
CA VAL A 894 -24.34 -15.10 34.72
C VAL A 894 -24.70 -15.07 36.22
N GLY A 895 -25.20 -13.95 36.77
CA GLY A 895 -25.71 -13.87 38.13
C GLY A 895 -24.64 -13.85 39.24
N THR A 896 -23.40 -13.46 38.93
CA THR A 896 -22.32 -13.30 39.93
C THR A 896 -22.33 -11.89 40.55
N SER A 897 -23.26 -11.66 41.49
CA SER A 897 -23.41 -10.57 42.48
C SER A 897 -23.37 -9.07 42.03
N PRO A 898 -24.30 -8.22 42.51
CA PRO A 898 -24.23 -6.77 42.35
C PRO A 898 -23.27 -6.17 43.39
N LEU A 899 -22.04 -5.82 43.00
CA LEU A 899 -21.16 -4.99 43.82
C LEU A 899 -21.27 -3.53 43.39
N ALA A 900 -21.84 -2.74 44.30
CA ALA A 900 -21.97 -1.29 44.20
C ALA A 900 -20.59 -0.61 44.11
N GLY A 901 -20.32 -0.03 42.95
CA GLY A 901 -19.26 0.95 42.67
C GLY A 901 -19.70 1.81 41.49
N PRO A 902 -19.05 2.95 41.20
CA PRO A 902 -19.44 3.82 40.10
C PRO A 902 -19.05 3.15 38.78
N PHE A 903 -19.91 2.28 38.27
CA PHE A 903 -19.66 1.50 37.06
C PHE A 903 -20.59 1.96 35.94
N LEU A 904 -20.07 1.96 34.70
CA LEU A 904 -20.79 2.26 33.48
C LEU A 904 -22.03 1.35 33.37
N THR A 905 -23.22 1.90 33.62
CA THR A 905 -24.49 1.15 33.60
C THR A 905 -25.04 0.95 32.20
N SER A 906 -24.52 1.70 31.22
CA SER A 906 -24.89 1.71 29.81
C SER A 906 -23.62 1.73 28.95
N ARG A 907 -23.76 1.38 27.66
CA ARG A 907 -22.70 1.54 26.66
C ARG A 907 -22.11 2.96 26.74
N PRO A 908 -20.78 3.16 26.68
CA PRO A 908 -20.19 4.49 26.60
C PRO A 908 -20.80 5.23 25.39
N THR A 909 -21.55 6.31 25.63
CA THR A 909 -22.09 7.14 24.55
C THR A 909 -20.93 7.86 23.87
N VAL A 910 -20.91 7.72 22.54
CA VAL A 910 -20.01 8.44 21.64
C VAL A 910 -20.20 9.93 21.85
N ALA A 911 -19.28 10.59 22.55
CA ALA A 911 -18.97 11.96 22.18
C ALA A 911 -18.42 11.88 20.75
N SER A 912 -19.02 12.66 19.86
CA SER A 912 -18.87 12.74 18.42
C SER A 912 -17.44 12.99 17.93
N HIS A 913 -16.46 12.17 18.29
CA HIS A 913 -15.08 12.20 17.80
C HIS A 913 -14.67 10.77 17.50
N TYR A 914 -15.19 10.21 16.41
CA TYR A 914 -14.65 8.99 15.82
C TYR A 914 -14.11 9.32 14.44
N ALA A 915 -12.79 9.19 14.35
CA ALA A 915 -11.97 8.85 13.20
C ALA A 915 -12.53 9.29 11.84
N GLN A 916 -11.87 10.31 11.27
CA GLN A 916 -11.74 10.43 9.83
C GLN A 916 -11.50 9.03 9.23
N PRO A 917 -12.13 8.67 8.10
CA PRO A 917 -11.59 7.60 7.29
C PRO A 917 -10.16 8.02 6.93
N THR A 918 -9.17 7.36 7.52
CA THR A 918 -7.84 7.30 6.94
C THR A 918 -8.00 6.57 5.61
N TYR A 919 -8.34 7.32 4.57
CA TYR A 919 -8.06 6.88 3.22
C TYR A 919 -6.56 6.57 3.18
N PRO A 920 -6.13 5.38 2.75
CA PRO A 920 -4.73 5.16 2.43
C PRO A 920 -4.44 5.95 1.15
N HIS A 921 -4.21 7.26 1.28
CA HIS A 921 -3.49 8.05 0.28
C HIS A 921 -2.01 8.11 0.67
N HIS A 922 -1.42 6.94 0.87
CA HIS A 922 -0.01 6.72 0.60
C HIS A 922 0.06 5.72 -0.55
N ILE A 923 -0.28 6.19 -1.75
CA ILE A 923 0.39 5.65 -2.93
C ILE A 923 1.80 6.19 -2.81
N TYR A 924 2.76 5.31 -2.52
CA TYR A 924 4.17 5.57 -2.76
C TYR A 924 4.30 6.07 -4.22
N TYR A 925 4.47 7.38 -4.40
CA TYR A 925 5.15 7.89 -5.57
C TYR A 925 6.62 7.99 -5.18
N HIS A 926 7.34 6.90 -5.43
CA HIS A 926 8.77 6.95 -5.72
C HIS A 926 8.95 7.24 -7.21
#